data_AF-A0A8H8P7T0-F1
#
_entry.id   AF-A0A8H8P7T0-F1
#
_cell.length_a   1.000
_cell.length_b   1.000
_cell.length_c   1.000
_cell.angle_alpha   90.00
_cell.angle_beta   90.00
_cell.angle_gamma   90.00
#
_symmetry.space_group_name_H-M   'P 1'
#
loop_
_entity.id
_entity.type
_entity.pdbx_description
1 polymer ?
#
loop_
_entity_poly.entity_id
_entity_poly.type
_entity_poly.pdbx_seq_one_letter_code
_entity_poly.pdbx_strand_id
1 'polypeptide(L)'
;MTDVKRDPSVETEKREYTHAEQGSQSDDFDPKNKLHLAEGNTNAKLSNPLVGIPHDKLEEQALAFAHSYGLSEHADIIRKGALVAQDPLAHSRGKGELQREQTHRWDQPKTLYYLVVLCSMAAAVQGMDETVINGANLFWPRQFGLFPDEPGRGRDQWLLGLVASAPYLCCAVLGCWLTDPMNRMFGRRGTIFITATLSWLTCFWQGVTNSWPHLFAARFVLGLGVGPKSSTVPVYAAECSPAPIRGALVMMWQMWTAFGIMLGFVADLMFYHVKDTPNITGLNWRLMLGSAGVPALAIMAQVYFCPESPRWLMGKGRYLKAFESLCRLRKTKIMAARDFYYIHTLLVAEQELKPSGKWRIVELFTIPRNRRAALASFIVMFMQQFCGINVIAYYSSTIFSQAGLGDIQSILGSWGFGMLNFVFALPAVYTIDTFGRRFLLLTTFPAMSACLLITGMAFFIGNDHARTGVVAAGMYVFTIFYSPGEGPVPFTYSAEAFPLNIRDFGMSFATATCWFFNFVVAITFPRLLGAFTPQGAFGWYAAWNAIGWVLILLFVPETKALSLEELDQVFSVPTHTHAAYQLREVPIWFKRKFCAKMLSANLNFMNMKTLAQGLMRPRPPELNPEPDIFTSTSLKNSKDKDTLLRGIGYLCGIQVDDNNGPKRLTRQVARSLGVNPPFVQETNDFFTENIATTTERDTNYVHQGWSIDATSTISPWTLSRTITRNGPNNSGAWITRRTVIKRLSVQVSLTDLVPTSEFQDEIEVALSQPTVFQQFRAVYCTFHKWGDVVPLEIDMGISLTFTDLESNISQLPATANWRDTYYLMTIRTGRTTRQDGNNSANWGKEVWPSMSYTSPLTWRQIRITKVAPTIELLPPKIQERLLELYAKRLSYVPAITIGPGDSSSKTYEDTPHATKQISSVTVYTSDWIRSMRFTYADKTCSIKHEGTEGYGAVHEFKLVEGECITEMIIWHSQQQYIGGLQFITNLGRCSPHLGGGETQVTPTIARSKGGVLVGVISLLKRHDLGYLFSKIQASKGIWRHDVFDRVPKECDVFSDYYGSKDGRPFNDRIVVRNSDIAISQIEVWSAGVIDSIQFTYVDSKNKAGSRILSDRHGGMGGSKKAPFVLGSGEHIFGISGRHDNSRITQLTFITNRGRTSDVFGVGQSTGESQSFSVSSPEDHEGNRMRLQYICGKCDTFLNGVVFAWTPL
;
A
#
# COMPACT_ATOMS: atom_id res chain seq x y z
N MET A 1 -48.00 -53.04 34.67
CA MET A 1 -48.64 -52.19 35.70
C MET A 1 -48.64 -50.77 35.12
N THR A 2 -49.81 -50.12 35.02
CA THR A 2 -50.03 -48.66 34.80
C THR A 2 -48.96 -47.87 34.01
N ASP A 3 -49.09 -47.50 32.73
CA ASP A 3 -50.15 -46.72 32.02
C ASP A 3 -50.05 -45.18 32.22
N VAL A 4 -50.64 -44.39 31.30
CA VAL A 4 -50.56 -42.92 31.11
C VAL A 4 -49.19 -42.44 30.60
N LYS A 5 -48.95 -42.14 29.31
CA LYS A 5 -49.57 -41.25 28.30
C LYS A 5 -49.15 -39.76 28.35
N ARG A 6 -48.82 -39.24 27.16
CA ARG A 6 -48.74 -37.81 26.82
C ARG A 6 -50.13 -37.35 26.35
N ASP A 7 -50.42 -36.05 26.47
CA ASP A 7 -50.82 -35.22 25.31
C ASP A 7 -50.75 -33.71 25.66
N PRO A 8 -50.30 -32.85 24.73
CA PRO A 8 -50.59 -31.42 24.71
C PRO A 8 -51.80 -31.14 23.80
N SER A 9 -52.68 -30.20 24.19
CA SER A 9 -53.94 -29.93 23.50
C SER A 9 -54.13 -28.45 23.16
N VAL A 10 -55.00 -28.18 22.18
CA VAL A 10 -55.68 -26.88 21.90
C VAL A 10 -54.75 -25.76 21.37
N GLU A 11 -54.99 -25.08 20.23
CA GLU A 11 -56.01 -25.14 19.15
C GLU A 11 -55.44 -24.36 17.92
N THR A 12 -56.12 -23.98 16.81
CA THR A 12 -57.55 -23.98 16.41
C THR A 12 -57.73 -24.63 15.02
N GLU A 13 -58.28 -23.91 14.02
CA GLU A 13 -58.76 -24.47 12.75
C GLU A 13 -58.54 -23.51 11.53
N LYS A 14 -58.39 -24.11 10.31
CA LYS A 14 -59.16 -23.95 9.03
C LYS A 14 -59.53 -22.51 8.55
N ARG A 15 -59.72 -22.16 7.25
CA ARG A 15 -60.02 -22.84 5.95
C ARG A 15 -59.85 -21.77 4.79
N GLU A 16 -59.99 -21.95 3.46
CA GLU A 16 -60.25 -23.09 2.56
C GLU A 16 -59.52 -22.94 1.17
N TYR A 17 -60.16 -22.34 0.13
CA TYR A 17 -59.68 -22.12 -1.27
C TYR A 17 -60.18 -20.72 -1.77
N THR A 18 -59.74 -20.08 -2.88
CA THR A 18 -59.75 -20.51 -4.31
C THR A 18 -58.99 -19.52 -5.25
N HIS A 19 -58.79 -19.91 -6.52
CA HIS A 19 -58.31 -19.20 -7.74
C HIS A 19 -58.66 -17.70 -7.95
N ALA A 20 -58.01 -16.89 -8.81
CA ALA A 20 -56.73 -16.98 -9.59
C ALA A 20 -56.40 -15.63 -10.32
N GLU A 21 -55.45 -15.69 -11.28
CA GLU A 21 -55.08 -14.69 -12.31
C GLU A 21 -54.05 -13.60 -11.97
N GLN A 22 -53.53 -12.95 -13.02
CA GLN A 22 -52.19 -12.32 -13.07
C GLN A 22 -52.25 -10.79 -13.16
N GLY A 23 -51.37 -10.11 -12.43
CA GLY A 23 -51.15 -8.66 -12.50
C GLY A 23 -49.71 -8.31 -12.09
N SER A 24 -49.20 -7.15 -12.51
CA SER A 24 -47.77 -6.78 -12.36
C SER A 24 -47.56 -5.35 -11.87
N GLN A 25 -46.41 -5.13 -11.22
CA GLN A 25 -45.86 -3.86 -10.71
C GLN A 25 -46.49 -3.26 -9.44
N SER A 26 -45.82 -3.48 -8.30
CA SER A 26 -45.35 -2.39 -7.41
C SER A 26 -44.40 -2.96 -6.33
N ASP A 27 -43.15 -2.49 -6.30
CA ASP A 27 -42.25 -2.71 -5.16
C ASP A 27 -42.45 -1.57 -4.15
N ASP A 28 -42.96 -1.89 -2.96
CA ASP A 28 -43.09 -0.96 -1.84
C ASP A 28 -42.27 -1.45 -0.63
N PHE A 29 -41.75 -0.53 0.17
CA PHE A 29 -40.63 -0.77 1.09
C PHE A 29 -41.06 -1.33 2.47
N ASP A 30 -41.08 -2.67 2.64
CA ASP A 30 -41.28 -3.29 3.96
C ASP A 30 -40.01 -3.20 4.85
N PRO A 31 -40.08 -2.59 6.06
CA PRO A 31 -38.94 -2.51 7.00
C PRO A 31 -38.37 -3.86 7.49
N LYS A 32 -39.08 -4.99 7.33
CA LYS A 32 -38.65 -6.31 7.83
C LYS A 32 -37.34 -6.82 7.23
N ASN A 33 -36.95 -6.36 6.04
CA ASN A 33 -35.72 -6.82 5.37
C ASN A 33 -34.42 -6.50 6.13
N LYS A 34 -34.46 -5.71 7.21
CA LYS A 34 -33.31 -5.51 8.11
C LYS A 34 -33.08 -6.65 9.12
N LEU A 35 -34.05 -7.53 9.39
CA LEU A 35 -33.85 -8.63 10.36
C LEU A 35 -33.23 -9.89 9.72
N HIS A 36 -33.71 -10.35 8.56
CA HIS A 36 -33.22 -11.62 8.00
C HIS A 36 -31.77 -11.59 7.47
N LEU A 37 -31.19 -10.39 7.27
CA LEU A 37 -29.75 -10.24 7.01
C LEU A 37 -28.89 -10.37 8.30
N ALA A 38 -29.48 -10.32 9.49
CA ALA A 38 -28.75 -10.42 10.76
C ALA A 38 -28.54 -11.88 11.23
N GLU A 39 -29.41 -12.81 10.81
CA GLU A 39 -29.39 -14.20 11.31
C GLU A 39 -28.46 -15.12 10.51
N GLY A 40 -28.18 -14.81 9.24
CA GLY A 40 -27.37 -15.64 8.34
C GLY A 40 -25.87 -15.69 8.65
N ASN A 41 -25.37 -14.95 9.65
CA ASN A 41 -23.93 -14.75 9.86
C ASN A 41 -23.46 -15.16 11.27
N THR A 42 -23.67 -16.44 11.62
CA THR A 42 -23.12 -17.08 12.84
C THR A 42 -21.60 -16.90 12.97
N ASN A 43 -20.88 -16.75 11.87
CA ASN A 43 -19.44 -16.52 11.84
C ASN A 43 -19.03 -15.08 12.21
N ALA A 44 -19.92 -14.08 12.07
CA ALA A 44 -19.60 -12.70 12.46
C ALA A 44 -19.36 -12.57 13.98
N LYS A 45 -20.09 -13.34 14.79
CA LYS A 45 -19.94 -13.42 16.25
C LYS A 45 -18.56 -13.93 16.72
N LEU A 46 -17.73 -14.49 15.83
CA LEU A 46 -16.45 -15.11 16.18
C LEU A 46 -15.22 -14.20 16.03
N SER A 47 -15.32 -13.11 15.25
CA SER A 47 -14.19 -12.20 15.01
C SER A 47 -13.67 -11.54 16.30
N ASN A 48 -14.59 -11.14 17.18
CA ASN A 48 -14.34 -10.92 18.60
C ASN A 48 -15.68 -11.12 19.35
N PRO A 49 -15.83 -12.14 20.21
CA PRO A 49 -17.10 -12.43 20.89
C PRO A 49 -17.55 -11.34 21.88
N LEU A 50 -16.68 -10.35 22.17
CA LEU A 50 -16.98 -9.20 23.01
C LEU A 50 -17.60 -8.02 22.25
N VAL A 51 -17.52 -7.99 20.91
CA VAL A 51 -18.05 -6.89 20.11
C VAL A 51 -19.58 -6.93 20.10
N GLY A 52 -20.19 -5.81 20.50
CA GLY A 52 -21.66 -5.67 20.65
C GLY A 52 -22.19 -5.84 22.08
N ILE A 53 -21.36 -6.22 23.05
CA ILE A 53 -21.74 -6.21 24.48
C ILE A 53 -21.61 -4.78 25.04
N PRO A 54 -22.62 -4.19 25.71
CA PRO A 54 -22.49 -2.89 26.36
C PRO A 54 -21.39 -2.89 27.45
N HIS A 55 -20.62 -1.81 27.55
CA HIS A 55 -19.45 -1.74 28.45
C HIS A 55 -19.80 -2.07 29.91
N ASP A 56 -20.90 -1.52 30.46
CA ASP A 56 -21.31 -1.75 31.85
C ASP A 56 -21.55 -3.24 32.14
N LYS A 57 -22.19 -3.93 31.18
CA LYS A 57 -22.50 -5.35 31.25
C LYS A 57 -21.25 -6.23 31.08
N LEU A 58 -20.25 -5.75 30.31
CA LEU A 58 -18.95 -6.40 30.21
C LEU A 58 -18.12 -6.23 31.50
N GLU A 59 -18.18 -5.07 32.15
CA GLU A 59 -17.54 -4.87 33.45
C GLU A 59 -18.13 -5.79 34.53
N GLU A 60 -19.47 -5.90 34.60
CA GLU A 60 -20.18 -6.82 35.49
C GLU A 60 -19.75 -8.28 35.26
N GLN A 61 -19.75 -8.74 33.99
CA GLN A 61 -19.30 -10.08 33.63
C GLN A 61 -17.84 -10.34 34.01
N ALA A 62 -16.94 -9.37 33.81
CA ALA A 62 -15.53 -9.48 34.17
C ALA A 62 -15.30 -9.54 35.68
N LEU A 63 -16.11 -8.83 36.48
CA LEU A 63 -16.10 -8.92 37.94
C LEU A 63 -16.63 -10.27 38.43
N ALA A 64 -17.78 -10.72 37.92
CA ALA A 64 -18.37 -12.02 38.26
C ALA A 64 -17.42 -13.19 37.93
N PHE A 65 -16.71 -13.10 36.79
CA PHE A 65 -15.63 -14.01 36.42
C PHE A 65 -14.46 -13.99 37.42
N ALA A 66 -14.00 -12.81 37.83
CA ALA A 66 -12.91 -12.70 38.81
C ALA A 66 -13.29 -13.25 40.20
N HIS A 67 -14.53 -13.09 40.65
CA HIS A 67 -15.00 -13.67 41.91
C HIS A 67 -15.17 -15.20 41.82
N SER A 68 -15.79 -15.72 40.77
CA SER A 68 -16.06 -17.16 40.62
C SER A 68 -14.81 -18.04 40.49
N TYR A 69 -13.70 -17.50 39.99
CA TYR A 69 -12.42 -18.22 39.87
C TYR A 69 -11.36 -17.82 40.91
N GLY A 70 -11.76 -17.18 42.02
CA GLY A 70 -10.86 -16.89 43.16
C GLY A 70 -9.77 -15.85 42.87
N LEU A 71 -10.05 -14.91 41.96
CA LEU A 71 -9.15 -13.85 41.48
C LEU A 71 -9.57 -12.46 41.99
N SER A 72 -10.27 -12.39 43.13
CA SER A 72 -10.88 -11.16 43.67
C SER A 72 -9.87 -10.02 43.88
N GLU A 73 -8.66 -10.31 44.36
CA GLU A 73 -7.56 -9.32 44.50
C GLU A 73 -7.11 -8.70 43.16
N HIS A 74 -7.53 -9.27 42.04
CA HIS A 74 -7.17 -8.83 40.69
C HIS A 74 -8.40 -8.46 39.85
N ALA A 75 -9.61 -8.50 40.43
CA ALA A 75 -10.88 -8.23 39.75
C ALA A 75 -10.88 -6.87 39.04
N ASP A 76 -10.32 -5.85 39.68
CA ASP A 76 -10.20 -4.50 39.13
C ASP A 76 -9.27 -4.43 37.90
N ILE A 77 -8.22 -5.25 37.87
CA ILE A 77 -7.27 -5.35 36.75
C ILE A 77 -7.88 -6.20 35.62
N ILE A 78 -8.62 -7.25 35.95
CA ILE A 78 -9.36 -8.11 35.01
C ILE A 78 -10.48 -7.33 34.32
N ARG A 79 -11.30 -6.58 35.07
CA ARG A 79 -12.29 -5.61 34.56
C ARG A 79 -11.66 -4.62 33.57
N LYS A 80 -10.56 -3.98 33.99
CA LYS A 80 -9.77 -3.05 33.16
C LYS A 80 -9.01 -3.72 32.00
N GLY A 81 -8.97 -5.06 31.94
CA GLY A 81 -8.41 -5.88 30.87
C GLY A 81 -9.47 -6.36 29.88
N ALA A 82 -10.68 -6.70 30.35
CA ALA A 82 -11.82 -7.10 29.53
C ALA A 82 -12.23 -6.00 28.54
N LEU A 83 -12.31 -4.75 29.00
CA LEU A 83 -12.54 -3.57 28.15
C LEU A 83 -11.45 -3.39 27.06
N VAL A 84 -10.20 -3.72 27.38
CA VAL A 84 -9.07 -3.69 26.43
C VAL A 84 -9.13 -4.86 25.45
N ALA A 85 -9.73 -5.99 25.82
CA ALA A 85 -9.96 -7.12 24.93
C ALA A 85 -11.15 -6.90 23.99
N GLN A 86 -12.14 -6.12 24.43
CA GLN A 86 -13.27 -5.71 23.59
C GLN A 86 -12.85 -4.72 22.50
N ASP A 87 -12.18 -3.63 22.88
CA ASP A 87 -11.59 -2.69 21.91
C ASP A 87 -10.11 -2.41 22.22
N PRO A 88 -9.19 -3.16 21.57
CA PRO A 88 -7.74 -2.96 21.70
C PRO A 88 -7.25 -1.61 21.14
N LEU A 89 -8.02 -0.92 20.28
CA LEU A 89 -7.63 0.31 19.58
C LEU A 89 -8.16 1.59 20.24
N ALA A 90 -9.26 1.50 21.02
CA ALA A 90 -9.72 2.56 21.90
C ALA A 90 -9.01 2.53 23.26
N HIS A 91 -8.95 1.37 23.92
CA HIS A 91 -8.42 1.29 25.29
C HIS A 91 -6.89 1.34 25.40
N SER A 92 -6.15 1.14 24.30
CA SER A 92 -4.71 1.41 24.25
C SER A 92 -4.36 2.90 24.25
N ARG A 93 -5.33 3.80 23.98
CA ARG A 93 -5.10 5.25 23.88
C ARG A 93 -4.84 5.95 25.22
N GLY A 94 -5.23 5.34 26.34
CA GLY A 94 -5.16 5.95 27.68
C GLY A 94 -4.13 5.35 28.64
N LYS A 95 -3.37 4.33 28.24
CA LYS A 95 -2.43 3.60 29.12
C LYS A 95 -1.11 3.37 28.41
N GLY A 96 -0.08 4.14 28.78
CA GLY A 96 1.27 4.07 28.18
C GLY A 96 1.97 2.71 28.27
N GLU A 97 1.45 1.77 29.07
CA GLU A 97 1.85 0.36 29.01
C GLU A 97 1.41 -0.30 27.69
N LEU A 98 0.14 -0.17 27.31
CA LEU A 98 -0.46 -0.86 26.16
C LEU A 98 -0.01 -0.29 24.83
N GLN A 99 0.38 0.98 24.78
CA GLN A 99 1.06 1.54 23.61
C GLN A 99 2.40 0.83 23.36
N ARG A 100 3.18 0.51 24.41
CA ARG A 100 4.53 -0.08 24.32
C ARG A 100 4.61 -1.38 23.52
N GLU A 101 3.52 -2.14 23.51
CA GLU A 101 3.40 -3.39 22.75
C GLU A 101 3.27 -3.17 21.24
N GLN A 102 2.55 -2.12 20.82
CA GLN A 102 2.44 -1.73 19.41
C GLN A 102 3.67 -0.94 18.94
N THR A 103 4.28 -0.20 19.86
CA THR A 103 5.32 0.81 19.60
C THR A 103 6.76 0.31 19.77
N HIS A 104 6.95 -0.87 20.38
CA HIS A 104 8.18 -1.64 20.31
C HIS A 104 7.82 -3.12 20.29
N ARG A 105 7.40 -3.61 19.12
CA ARG A 105 6.85 -4.98 18.98
C ARG A 105 7.81 -6.07 19.49
N TRP A 106 9.12 -5.85 19.39
CA TRP A 106 10.18 -6.71 19.90
C TRP A 106 10.58 -6.47 21.38
N ASP A 107 10.19 -5.36 22.02
CA ASP A 107 10.60 -5.05 23.39
C ASP A 107 9.76 -5.84 24.42
N GLN A 108 10.01 -7.14 24.48
CA GLN A 108 9.29 -8.16 25.25
C GLN A 108 10.00 -8.54 26.57
N PRO A 109 9.37 -9.30 27.49
CA PRO A 109 10.03 -9.77 28.70
C PRO A 109 11.21 -10.69 28.40
N LYS A 110 12.26 -10.65 29.23
CA LYS A 110 13.38 -11.61 29.16
C LYS A 110 12.90 -13.08 29.19
N THR A 111 11.82 -13.36 29.94
CA THR A 111 11.18 -14.68 29.98
C THR A 111 10.64 -15.15 28.63
N LEU A 112 10.06 -14.26 27.82
CA LEU A 112 9.54 -14.62 26.50
C LEU A 112 10.69 -14.89 25.54
N TYR A 113 11.75 -14.06 25.57
CA TYR A 113 12.96 -14.32 24.79
C TYR A 113 13.65 -15.62 25.19
N TYR A 114 13.71 -15.94 26.49
CA TYR A 114 14.24 -17.20 27.00
C TYR A 114 13.39 -18.40 26.55
N LEU A 115 12.06 -18.28 26.54
CA LEU A 115 11.15 -19.28 25.95
C LEU A 115 11.42 -19.46 24.44
N VAL A 116 11.59 -18.37 23.69
CA VAL A 116 11.93 -18.42 22.26
C VAL A 116 13.28 -19.09 22.03
N VAL A 117 14.30 -18.82 22.85
CA VAL A 117 15.61 -19.49 22.80
C VAL A 117 15.47 -20.99 23.10
N LEU A 118 14.64 -21.39 24.06
CA LEU A 118 14.36 -22.81 24.29
C LEU A 118 13.67 -23.47 23.10
N CYS A 119 12.64 -22.83 22.53
CA CYS A 119 11.96 -23.34 21.33
C CYS A 119 12.90 -23.43 20.12
N SER A 120 13.85 -22.50 20.04
CA SER A 120 14.92 -22.45 19.03
C SER A 120 15.93 -23.60 19.20
N MET A 121 16.41 -23.83 20.42
CA MET A 121 17.29 -24.97 20.74
C MET A 121 16.60 -26.31 20.45
N ALA A 122 15.30 -26.43 20.71
CA ALA A 122 14.51 -27.61 20.38
C ALA A 122 14.45 -27.91 18.87
N ALA A 123 14.48 -26.87 18.03
CA ALA A 123 14.62 -27.00 16.58
C ALA A 123 16.08 -27.35 16.17
N ALA A 124 17.07 -26.72 16.81
CA ALA A 124 18.49 -26.99 16.53
C ALA A 124 18.89 -28.45 16.80
N VAL A 125 18.36 -29.09 17.86
CA VAL A 125 18.53 -30.54 18.10
C VAL A 125 18.02 -31.37 16.91
N GLN A 126 16.91 -30.96 16.29
CA GLN A 126 16.34 -31.68 15.16
C GLN A 126 17.23 -31.53 13.92
N GLY A 127 17.58 -30.30 13.53
CA GLY A 127 18.45 -30.04 12.38
C GLY A 127 19.83 -30.67 12.50
N MET A 128 20.35 -30.79 13.73
CA MET A 128 21.62 -31.45 14.00
C MET A 128 21.53 -32.98 13.81
N ASP A 129 20.49 -33.64 14.32
CA ASP A 129 20.27 -35.07 14.05
C ASP A 129 19.96 -35.36 12.56
N GLU A 130 19.28 -34.43 11.90
CA GLU A 130 19.05 -34.44 10.44
C GLU A 130 20.37 -34.36 9.64
N THR A 131 21.51 -33.99 10.25
CA THR A 131 22.79 -33.83 9.51
C THR A 131 23.94 -34.72 9.97
N VAL A 132 24.13 -35.02 11.26
CA VAL A 132 25.24 -35.92 11.68
C VAL A 132 25.11 -37.36 11.16
N ILE A 133 23.93 -37.74 10.65
CA ILE A 133 23.75 -38.99 9.91
C ILE A 133 24.47 -38.98 8.55
N ASN A 134 24.70 -37.81 7.94
CA ASN A 134 25.34 -37.63 6.63
C ASN A 134 26.83 -38.00 6.69
N GLY A 135 27.61 -37.41 7.61
CA GLY A 135 28.99 -37.83 7.86
C GLY A 135 29.08 -39.28 8.34
N ALA A 136 28.20 -39.69 9.26
CA ALA A 136 28.18 -41.07 9.76
C ALA A 136 27.94 -42.12 8.66
N ASN A 137 27.08 -41.83 7.67
CA ASN A 137 26.75 -42.73 6.56
C ASN A 137 27.97 -43.12 5.69
N LEU A 138 29.07 -42.36 5.73
CA LEU A 138 30.32 -42.72 5.05
C LEU A 138 31.07 -43.88 5.72
N PHE A 139 30.80 -44.15 7.01
CA PHE A 139 31.58 -45.08 7.84
C PHE A 139 30.77 -46.28 8.34
N TRP A 140 29.61 -46.04 8.98
CA TRP A 140 28.89 -47.11 9.69
C TRP A 140 28.41 -48.28 8.81
N PRO A 141 27.99 -48.10 7.53
CA PRO A 141 27.48 -49.22 6.73
C PRO A 141 28.55 -50.28 6.49
N ARG A 142 29.76 -49.84 6.11
CA ARG A 142 30.91 -50.72 5.83
C ARG A 142 31.34 -51.47 7.10
N GLN A 143 31.29 -50.83 8.27
CA GLN A 143 31.58 -51.49 9.55
C GLN A 143 30.55 -52.58 9.92
N PHE A 144 29.28 -52.43 9.53
CA PHE A 144 28.25 -53.46 9.73
C PHE A 144 28.07 -54.41 8.52
N GLY A 145 29.03 -54.42 7.59
CA GLY A 145 29.04 -55.36 6.45
C GLY A 145 28.01 -55.05 5.35
N LEU A 146 27.52 -53.81 5.28
CA LEU A 146 26.63 -53.33 4.23
C LEU A 146 27.43 -52.55 3.18
N PHE A 147 27.23 -52.88 1.90
CA PHE A 147 27.98 -52.28 0.78
C PHE A 147 27.03 -51.58 -0.21
N PRO A 148 26.40 -50.44 0.19
CA PRO A 148 25.40 -49.75 -0.63
C PRO A 148 25.95 -49.19 -1.94
N ASP A 149 27.27 -48.98 -2.01
CA ASP A 149 28.01 -48.48 -3.18
C ASP A 149 28.17 -49.54 -4.30
N GLU A 150 28.04 -50.83 -3.98
CA GLU A 150 28.23 -51.91 -4.95
C GLU A 150 27.02 -52.06 -5.90
N PRO A 151 27.25 -52.21 -7.22
CA PRO A 151 26.20 -52.56 -8.17
C PRO A 151 25.45 -53.84 -7.76
N GLY A 152 24.11 -53.81 -7.84
CA GLY A 152 23.26 -54.95 -7.48
C GLY A 152 22.92 -55.09 -6.00
N ARG A 153 23.60 -54.39 -5.07
CA ARG A 153 23.28 -54.39 -3.62
C ARG A 153 22.04 -53.56 -3.26
N GLY A 154 20.95 -53.73 -4.00
CA GLY A 154 19.70 -52.99 -3.78
C GLY A 154 19.12 -53.17 -2.36
N ARG A 155 19.36 -54.33 -1.71
CA ARG A 155 19.03 -54.57 -0.30
C ARG A 155 19.77 -53.61 0.64
N ASP A 156 21.07 -53.43 0.44
CA ASP A 156 21.93 -52.67 1.34
C ASP A 156 21.65 -51.16 1.19
N GLN A 157 21.31 -50.72 -0.04
CA GLN A 157 20.77 -49.38 -0.32
C GLN A 157 19.46 -49.11 0.43
N TRP A 158 18.52 -50.07 0.44
CA TRP A 158 17.29 -49.97 1.23
C TRP A 158 17.55 -49.98 2.74
N LEU A 159 18.52 -50.78 3.23
CA LEU A 159 18.89 -50.82 4.66
C LEU A 159 19.56 -49.52 5.14
N LEU A 160 20.45 -48.92 4.34
CA LEU A 160 21.01 -47.59 4.59
C LEU A 160 19.88 -46.55 4.74
N GLY A 161 18.98 -46.49 3.75
CA GLY A 161 17.83 -45.60 3.77
C GLY A 161 16.89 -45.85 4.95
N LEU A 162 16.67 -47.11 5.34
CA LEU A 162 15.80 -47.48 6.46
C LEU A 162 16.40 -47.05 7.82
N VAL A 163 17.71 -47.20 8.02
CA VAL A 163 18.39 -46.78 9.26
C VAL A 163 18.43 -45.25 9.38
N ALA A 164 18.74 -44.54 8.29
CA ALA A 164 18.75 -43.08 8.28
C ALA A 164 17.35 -42.48 8.55
N SER A 165 16.31 -43.06 7.93
CA SER A 165 14.92 -42.57 8.00
C SER A 165 14.10 -43.08 9.20
N ALA A 166 14.65 -43.99 10.01
CA ALA A 166 13.98 -44.60 11.16
C ALA A 166 13.32 -43.62 12.16
N PRO A 167 13.89 -42.44 12.50
CA PRO A 167 13.22 -41.51 13.38
C PRO A 167 11.95 -40.94 12.75
N TYR A 168 11.99 -40.63 11.45
CA TYR A 168 10.90 -40.00 10.71
C TYR A 168 9.73 -40.96 10.51
N LEU A 169 10.00 -42.25 10.32
CA LEU A 169 8.99 -43.31 10.35
C LEU A 169 8.24 -43.33 11.68
N CYS A 170 8.99 -43.29 12.79
CA CYS A 170 8.39 -43.28 14.12
C CYS A 170 7.62 -41.97 14.40
N CYS A 171 8.15 -40.81 13.99
CA CYS A 171 7.44 -39.53 14.04
C CYS A 171 6.09 -39.59 13.32
N ALA A 172 6.06 -40.14 12.10
CA ALA A 172 4.87 -40.21 11.26
C ALA A 172 3.78 -41.16 11.80
N VAL A 173 4.18 -42.33 12.32
CA VAL A 173 3.25 -43.39 12.76
C VAL A 173 2.84 -43.24 14.23
N LEU A 174 3.75 -42.77 15.10
CA LEU A 174 3.54 -42.72 16.55
C LEU A 174 3.79 -41.31 17.12
N GLY A 175 4.98 -40.75 16.92
CA GLY A 175 5.46 -39.56 17.64
C GLY A 175 4.54 -38.35 17.53
N CYS A 176 4.10 -37.98 16.33
CA CYS A 176 3.19 -36.85 16.14
C CYS A 176 1.80 -37.08 16.76
N TRP A 177 1.34 -38.33 16.84
CA TRP A 177 0.03 -38.68 17.41
C TRP A 177 0.06 -38.74 18.95
N LEU A 178 1.21 -39.04 19.54
CA LEU A 178 1.43 -38.95 20.99
C LEU A 178 1.38 -37.50 21.52
N THR A 179 1.51 -36.49 20.65
CA THR A 179 1.43 -35.05 20.98
C THR A 179 0.22 -34.69 21.83
N ASP A 180 -0.99 -35.11 21.43
CA ASP A 180 -2.24 -34.76 22.12
C ASP A 180 -2.34 -35.38 23.53
N PRO A 181 -2.19 -36.71 23.74
CA PRO A 181 -2.22 -37.29 25.08
C PRO A 181 -1.05 -36.80 25.95
N MET A 182 0.18 -36.68 25.42
CA MET A 182 1.31 -36.17 26.20
C MET A 182 1.06 -34.74 26.69
N ASN A 183 0.63 -33.82 25.81
CA ASN A 183 0.32 -32.45 26.23
C ASN A 183 -0.87 -32.41 27.19
N ARG A 184 -1.92 -33.21 26.97
CA ARG A 184 -3.06 -33.29 27.91
C ARG A 184 -2.67 -33.79 29.30
N MET A 185 -1.66 -34.64 29.43
CA MET A 185 -1.21 -35.19 30.71
C MET A 185 -0.15 -34.31 31.38
N PHE A 186 0.91 -33.95 30.66
CA PHE A 186 2.14 -33.37 31.23
C PHE A 186 2.29 -31.85 31.01
N GLY A 187 1.44 -31.23 30.20
CA GLY A 187 1.59 -29.83 29.77
C GLY A 187 2.66 -29.67 28.69
N ARG A 188 2.71 -28.50 28.03
CA ARG A 188 3.66 -28.24 26.93
C ARG A 188 5.10 -28.36 27.45
N ARG A 189 5.37 -27.83 28.65
CA ARG A 189 6.68 -27.85 29.31
C ARG A 189 7.10 -29.28 29.68
N GLY A 190 6.17 -30.09 30.19
CA GLY A 190 6.42 -31.49 30.55
C GLY A 190 6.71 -32.35 29.31
N THR A 191 5.92 -32.19 28.24
CA THR A 191 6.17 -32.87 26.96
C THR A 191 7.55 -32.52 26.39
N ILE A 192 7.97 -31.25 26.43
CA ILE A 192 9.30 -30.83 25.97
C ILE A 192 10.43 -31.47 26.81
N PHE A 193 10.30 -31.52 28.14
CA PHE A 193 11.30 -32.18 28.98
C PHE A 193 11.42 -33.69 28.70
N ILE A 194 10.29 -34.40 28.62
CA ILE A 194 10.26 -35.85 28.35
C ILE A 194 10.86 -36.15 26.97
N THR A 195 10.45 -35.40 25.94
CA THR A 195 10.97 -35.60 24.58
C THR A 195 12.44 -35.24 24.43
N ALA A 196 12.93 -34.16 25.07
CA ALA A 196 14.35 -33.83 25.10
C ALA A 196 15.19 -34.91 25.82
N THR A 197 14.66 -35.46 26.92
CA THR A 197 15.30 -36.57 27.67
C THR A 197 15.38 -37.84 26.82
N LEU A 198 14.29 -38.19 26.12
CA LEU A 198 14.29 -39.31 25.17
C LEU A 198 15.30 -39.07 24.03
N SER A 199 15.34 -37.87 23.44
CA SER A 199 16.32 -37.53 22.40
C SER A 199 17.77 -37.63 22.90
N TRP A 200 18.08 -37.13 24.09
CA TRP A 200 19.43 -37.25 24.65
C TRP A 200 19.84 -38.71 24.89
N LEU A 201 18.96 -39.49 25.53
CA LEU A 201 19.19 -40.92 25.79
C LEU A 201 19.39 -41.72 24.50
N THR A 202 18.63 -41.44 23.44
CA THR A 202 18.78 -42.14 22.16
C THR A 202 19.97 -41.66 21.33
N CYS A 203 20.42 -40.40 21.44
CA CYS A 203 21.71 -39.98 20.88
C CYS A 203 22.88 -40.71 21.54
N PHE A 204 22.88 -40.83 22.88
CA PHE A 204 23.88 -41.65 23.58
C PHE A 204 23.79 -43.13 23.21
N TRP A 205 22.58 -43.69 23.14
CA TRP A 205 22.34 -45.09 22.79
C TRP A 205 22.90 -45.44 21.40
N GLN A 206 22.70 -44.59 20.39
CA GLN A 206 23.25 -44.79 19.04
C GLN A 206 24.78 -45.00 19.06
N GLY A 207 25.50 -44.18 19.83
CA GLY A 207 26.96 -44.25 19.94
C GLY A 207 27.49 -45.58 20.50
N VAL A 208 26.69 -46.33 21.26
CA VAL A 208 27.05 -47.65 21.82
C VAL A 208 26.48 -48.84 21.04
N THR A 209 25.85 -48.63 19.88
CA THR A 209 25.31 -49.71 19.05
C THR A 209 26.41 -50.50 18.31
N ASN A 210 26.22 -51.81 18.16
CA ASN A 210 27.19 -52.72 17.54
C ASN A 210 26.61 -53.56 16.38
N SER A 211 25.41 -53.20 15.91
CA SER A 211 24.78 -53.83 14.75
C SER A 211 23.70 -52.91 14.15
N TRP A 212 23.45 -53.02 12.84
CA TRP A 212 22.47 -52.16 12.16
C TRP A 212 21.03 -52.26 12.72
N PRO A 213 20.51 -53.41 13.22
CA PRO A 213 19.18 -53.45 13.84
C PRO A 213 19.13 -52.71 15.18
N HIS A 214 20.25 -52.70 15.91
CA HIS A 214 20.37 -51.98 17.18
C HIS A 214 20.43 -50.46 16.94
N LEU A 215 21.15 -50.03 15.88
CA LEU A 215 21.17 -48.65 15.41
C LEU A 215 19.79 -48.19 14.89
N PHE A 216 19.11 -49.05 14.12
CA PHE A 216 17.72 -48.83 13.71
C PHE A 216 16.79 -48.65 14.91
N ALA A 217 16.86 -49.53 15.92
CA ALA A 217 16.02 -49.43 17.12
C ALA A 217 16.25 -48.12 17.89
N ALA A 218 17.52 -47.72 18.08
CA ALA A 218 17.86 -46.47 18.75
C ALA A 218 17.36 -45.24 17.97
N ARG A 219 17.51 -45.21 16.63
CA ARG A 219 16.98 -44.14 15.77
C ARG A 219 15.46 -44.16 15.64
N PHE A 220 14.80 -45.32 15.69
CA PHE A 220 13.34 -45.40 15.74
C PHE A 220 12.80 -44.79 17.04
N VAL A 221 13.37 -45.15 18.20
CA VAL A 221 12.96 -44.57 19.49
C VAL A 221 13.26 -43.07 19.59
N LEU A 222 14.31 -42.57 18.91
CA LEU A 222 14.57 -41.12 18.78
C LEU A 222 13.38 -40.37 18.16
N GLY A 223 12.61 -40.99 17.26
CA GLY A 223 11.40 -40.39 16.71
C GLY A 223 10.27 -40.16 17.72
N LEU A 224 10.26 -40.88 18.85
CA LEU A 224 9.38 -40.58 19.99
C LEU A 224 9.84 -39.32 20.77
N GLY A 225 11.09 -38.92 20.63
CA GLY A 225 11.58 -37.61 21.07
C GLY A 225 11.30 -36.52 20.03
N VAL A 226 11.69 -36.73 18.77
CA VAL A 226 11.56 -35.72 17.71
C VAL A 226 10.10 -35.40 17.37
N GLY A 227 9.24 -36.41 17.24
CA GLY A 227 7.85 -36.25 16.80
C GLY A 227 7.02 -35.32 17.69
N PRO A 228 6.75 -35.67 18.96
CA PRO A 228 5.90 -34.84 19.82
C PRO A 228 6.55 -33.48 20.11
N LYS A 229 7.88 -33.37 20.12
CA LYS A 229 8.61 -32.10 20.20
C LYS A 229 8.27 -31.20 19.01
N SER A 230 8.35 -31.73 17.78
CA SER A 230 8.11 -30.97 16.54
C SER A 230 6.69 -30.43 16.41
N SER A 231 5.69 -31.13 16.97
CA SER A 231 4.30 -30.68 17.00
C SER A 231 4.02 -29.75 18.20
N THR A 232 4.66 -29.99 19.35
CA THR A 232 4.42 -29.23 20.60
C THR A 232 5.09 -27.87 20.62
N VAL A 233 6.34 -27.76 20.16
CA VAL A 233 7.14 -26.54 20.32
C VAL A 233 6.60 -25.35 19.50
N PRO A 234 6.21 -25.49 18.21
CA PRO A 234 5.58 -24.41 17.47
C PRO A 234 4.25 -23.95 18.08
N VAL A 235 3.45 -24.89 18.61
CA VAL A 235 2.19 -24.58 19.31
C VAL A 235 2.45 -23.84 20.63
N TYR A 236 3.42 -24.28 21.43
CA TYR A 236 3.83 -23.62 22.67
C TYR A 236 4.35 -22.20 22.42
N ALA A 237 5.16 -22.00 21.37
CA ALA A 237 5.59 -20.68 20.92
C ALA A 237 4.39 -19.82 20.48
N ALA A 238 3.44 -20.37 19.71
CA ALA A 238 2.25 -19.66 19.24
C ALA A 238 1.25 -19.31 20.36
N GLU A 239 1.12 -20.16 21.39
CA GLU A 239 0.29 -19.93 22.58
C GLU A 239 0.89 -18.86 23.51
N CYS A 240 2.22 -18.76 23.59
CA CYS A 240 2.89 -17.82 24.48
C CYS A 240 3.20 -16.46 23.83
N SER A 241 3.36 -16.40 22.50
CA SER A 241 3.69 -15.18 21.76
C SER A 241 2.50 -14.21 21.63
N PRO A 242 2.69 -12.89 21.78
CA PRO A 242 1.65 -11.91 21.43
C PRO A 242 1.47 -11.82 19.91
N ALA A 243 0.23 -11.60 19.47
CA ALA A 243 -0.17 -11.72 18.06
C ALA A 243 0.71 -10.93 17.05
N PRO A 244 1.14 -9.67 17.29
CA PRO A 244 1.87 -8.87 16.31
C PRO A 244 3.27 -9.38 15.92
N ILE A 245 3.83 -10.34 16.67
CA ILE A 245 5.13 -10.97 16.38
C ILE A 245 5.05 -12.50 16.31
N ARG A 246 3.84 -13.08 16.43
CA ARG A 246 3.64 -14.53 16.51
C ARG A 246 4.19 -15.27 15.29
N GLY A 247 4.01 -14.72 14.08
CA GLY A 247 4.60 -15.25 12.85
C GLY A 247 6.12 -15.35 12.96
N ALA A 248 6.79 -14.20 13.08
CA ALA A 248 8.25 -14.11 13.22
C ALA A 248 8.86 -14.88 14.42
N LEU A 249 8.11 -15.12 15.51
CA LEU A 249 8.57 -15.97 16.63
C LEU A 249 8.36 -17.47 16.41
N VAL A 250 7.27 -17.90 15.76
CA VAL A 250 7.09 -19.31 15.34
C VAL A 250 8.12 -19.68 14.25
N MET A 251 8.39 -18.74 13.33
CA MET A 251 9.41 -18.82 12.29
C MET A 251 10.83 -19.11 12.78
N MET A 252 11.17 -18.74 14.02
CA MET A 252 12.46 -19.06 14.62
C MET A 252 12.75 -20.56 14.58
N TRP A 253 11.72 -21.40 14.67
CA TRP A 253 11.82 -22.86 14.53
C TRP A 253 12.67 -23.24 13.31
N GLN A 254 12.28 -22.85 12.10
CA GLN A 254 13.02 -23.24 10.89
C GLN A 254 14.42 -22.64 10.82
N MET A 255 14.59 -21.38 11.23
CA MET A 255 15.89 -20.71 11.21
C MET A 255 16.90 -21.44 12.11
N TRP A 256 16.45 -21.94 13.26
CA TRP A 256 17.29 -22.70 14.17
C TRP A 256 17.40 -24.19 13.82
N THR A 257 16.43 -24.78 13.08
CA THR A 257 16.67 -26.05 12.37
C THR A 257 17.82 -25.90 11.37
N ALA A 258 17.85 -24.83 10.56
CA ALA A 258 18.94 -24.57 9.63
C ALA A 258 20.29 -24.32 10.34
N PHE A 259 20.28 -23.68 11.52
CA PHE A 259 21.46 -23.61 12.39
C PHE A 259 21.91 -24.98 12.91
N GLY A 260 20.96 -25.84 13.28
CA GLY A 260 21.22 -27.25 13.65
C GLY A 260 21.87 -28.03 12.50
N ILE A 261 21.35 -27.88 11.28
CA ILE A 261 21.91 -28.45 10.04
C ILE A 261 23.36 -28.01 9.84
N MET A 262 23.67 -26.73 10.05
CA MET A 262 25.05 -26.23 10.00
C MET A 262 25.92 -26.84 11.12
N LEU A 263 25.40 -26.95 12.36
CA LEU A 263 26.14 -27.53 13.49
C LEU A 263 26.42 -29.04 13.34
N GLY A 264 25.53 -29.81 12.70
CA GLY A 264 25.78 -31.23 12.45
C GLY A 264 26.92 -31.43 11.47
N PHE A 265 26.99 -30.66 10.37
CA PHE A 265 28.15 -30.68 9.48
C PHE A 265 29.45 -30.18 10.15
N VAL A 266 29.37 -29.26 11.12
CA VAL A 266 30.53 -28.89 11.96
C VAL A 266 30.97 -30.05 12.86
N ALA A 267 30.03 -30.82 13.41
CA ALA A 267 30.35 -32.01 14.20
C ALA A 267 30.96 -33.14 13.32
N ASP A 268 30.43 -33.35 12.12
CA ASP A 268 31.00 -34.29 11.14
C ASP A 268 32.45 -33.92 10.82
N LEU A 269 32.76 -32.65 10.52
CA LEU A 269 34.13 -32.17 10.32
C LEU A 269 35.01 -32.33 11.58
N MET A 270 34.46 -32.05 12.77
CA MET A 270 35.19 -32.12 14.05
C MET A 270 35.60 -33.55 14.41
N PHE A 271 34.71 -34.52 14.20
CA PHE A 271 34.93 -35.92 14.56
C PHE A 271 35.55 -36.77 13.45
N TYR A 272 35.61 -36.27 12.21
CA TYR A 272 36.18 -36.99 11.05
C TYR A 272 37.60 -37.56 11.31
N HIS A 273 38.48 -36.75 11.92
CA HIS A 273 39.88 -37.14 12.19
C HIS A 273 40.11 -37.89 13.51
N VAL A 274 39.05 -38.24 14.27
CA VAL A 274 39.20 -39.03 15.50
C VAL A 274 39.56 -40.47 15.13
N LYS A 275 40.76 -40.88 15.53
CA LYS A 275 41.25 -42.26 15.35
C LYS A 275 40.58 -43.20 16.35
N ASP A 276 40.34 -44.44 15.91
CA ASP A 276 39.88 -45.53 16.78
C ASP A 276 40.87 -45.80 17.93
N THR A 277 40.34 -45.87 19.14
CA THR A 277 41.09 -46.30 20.33
C THR A 277 41.09 -47.82 20.45
N PRO A 278 42.07 -48.44 21.13
CA PRO A 278 42.02 -49.86 21.46
C PRO A 278 40.66 -50.25 22.07
N ASN A 279 40.11 -51.38 21.60
CA ASN A 279 38.79 -51.92 21.95
C ASN A 279 37.54 -51.16 21.43
N ILE A 280 37.65 -50.06 20.67
CA ILE A 280 36.50 -49.36 20.08
C ILE A 280 36.72 -49.08 18.59
N THR A 281 35.93 -49.73 17.73
CA THR A 281 35.94 -49.49 16.28
C THR A 281 34.85 -48.51 15.84
N GLY A 282 35.20 -47.60 14.93
CA GLY A 282 34.31 -46.56 14.41
C GLY A 282 34.01 -45.45 15.42
N LEU A 283 34.99 -45.03 16.22
CA LEU A 283 34.83 -44.00 17.24
C LEU A 283 34.36 -42.66 16.64
N ASN A 284 34.77 -42.35 15.40
CA ASN A 284 34.40 -41.14 14.68
C ASN A 284 32.86 -40.99 14.50
N TRP A 285 32.17 -41.93 13.84
CA TRP A 285 30.73 -41.82 13.57
C TRP A 285 29.88 -41.99 14.83
N ARG A 286 30.37 -42.75 15.82
CA ARG A 286 29.74 -42.86 17.15
C ARG A 286 29.69 -41.50 17.85
N LEU A 287 30.77 -40.71 17.75
CA LEU A 287 30.82 -39.34 18.29
C LEU A 287 29.98 -38.36 17.45
N MET A 288 29.94 -38.50 16.12
CA MET A 288 29.04 -37.72 15.25
C MET A 288 27.58 -37.86 15.71
N LEU A 289 27.04 -39.09 15.73
CA LEU A 289 25.65 -39.34 16.18
C LEU A 289 25.41 -38.97 17.65
N GLY A 290 26.40 -39.21 18.53
CA GLY A 290 26.30 -38.84 19.95
C GLY A 290 26.24 -37.33 20.18
N SER A 291 26.89 -36.53 19.33
CA SER A 291 26.98 -35.07 19.48
C SER A 291 25.64 -34.34 19.36
N ALA A 292 24.67 -34.91 18.60
CA ALA A 292 23.30 -34.39 18.52
C ALA A 292 22.56 -34.41 19.89
N GLY A 293 23.06 -35.14 20.87
CA GLY A 293 22.56 -35.10 22.25
C GLY A 293 22.97 -33.85 23.04
N VAL A 294 24.03 -33.13 22.62
CA VAL A 294 24.56 -31.98 23.39
C VAL A 294 23.56 -30.82 23.49
N PRO A 295 22.87 -30.37 22.42
CA PRO A 295 21.88 -29.30 22.56
C PRO A 295 20.59 -29.79 23.25
N ALA A 296 20.36 -31.12 23.33
CA ALA A 296 19.23 -31.68 24.08
C ALA A 296 19.41 -31.53 25.60
N LEU A 297 20.63 -31.73 26.12
CA LEU A 297 20.98 -31.43 27.52
C LEU A 297 20.71 -29.95 27.87
N ALA A 298 21.04 -29.03 26.96
CA ALA A 298 20.77 -27.60 27.16
C ALA A 298 19.26 -27.33 27.32
N ILE A 299 18.39 -27.98 26.54
CA ILE A 299 16.93 -27.87 26.70
C ILE A 299 16.47 -28.47 28.03
N MET A 300 16.98 -29.66 28.41
CA MET A 300 16.63 -30.33 29.67
C MET A 300 16.94 -29.45 30.89
N ALA A 301 18.05 -28.71 30.87
CA ALA A 301 18.37 -27.71 31.88
C ALA A 301 17.48 -26.46 31.77
N GLN A 302 17.25 -25.93 30.56
CA GLN A 302 16.54 -24.67 30.36
C GLN A 302 15.04 -24.74 30.69
N VAL A 303 14.39 -25.88 30.43
CA VAL A 303 12.92 -26.01 30.37
C VAL A 303 12.20 -25.75 31.69
N TYR A 304 12.82 -25.99 32.84
CA TYR A 304 12.21 -25.75 34.14
C TYR A 304 12.10 -24.26 34.51
N PHE A 305 12.92 -23.40 33.91
CA PHE A 305 12.86 -21.95 34.10
C PHE A 305 11.75 -21.29 33.25
N CYS A 306 11.24 -21.97 32.23
CA CYS A 306 10.10 -21.50 31.44
C CYS A 306 8.75 -21.69 32.18
N PRO A 307 7.81 -20.75 32.02
CA PRO A 307 6.44 -20.90 32.51
C PRO A 307 5.60 -21.80 31.57
N GLU A 308 4.64 -22.53 32.13
CA GLU A 308 3.73 -23.40 31.35
C GLU A 308 2.68 -22.58 30.58
N SER A 309 2.19 -23.11 29.46
CA SER A 309 1.21 -22.44 28.58
C SER A 309 -0.02 -21.93 29.35
N PRO A 310 -0.33 -20.62 29.29
CA PRO A 310 -1.52 -20.07 29.95
C PRO A 310 -2.83 -20.72 29.46
N ARG A 311 -2.92 -20.98 28.15
CA ARG A 311 -4.10 -21.60 27.52
C ARG A 311 -4.31 -23.03 28.00
N TRP A 312 -3.23 -23.81 28.16
CA TRP A 312 -3.30 -25.15 28.75
C TRP A 312 -3.75 -25.10 30.22
N LEU A 313 -3.22 -24.16 31.00
CA LEU A 313 -3.58 -24.00 32.41
C LEU A 313 -5.08 -23.64 32.58
N MET A 314 -5.62 -22.74 31.75
CA MET A 314 -7.07 -22.47 31.69
C MET A 314 -7.88 -23.70 31.28
N GLY A 315 -7.43 -24.44 30.26
CA GLY A 315 -8.06 -25.70 29.82
C GLY A 315 -8.03 -26.83 30.88
N LYS A 316 -7.29 -26.63 31.99
CA LYS A 316 -7.29 -27.48 33.19
C LYS A 316 -7.99 -26.85 34.40
N GLY A 317 -8.69 -25.73 34.22
CA GLY A 317 -9.34 -24.96 35.29
C GLY A 317 -8.38 -24.24 36.23
N ARG A 318 -7.07 -24.20 35.94
CA ARG A 318 -6.02 -23.65 36.83
C ARG A 318 -5.80 -22.15 36.59
N TYR A 319 -6.88 -21.38 36.69
CA TYR A 319 -6.94 -19.96 36.31
C TYR A 319 -5.89 -19.08 37.02
N LEU A 320 -5.70 -19.20 38.34
CA LEU A 320 -4.65 -18.47 39.08
C LEU A 320 -3.26 -18.64 38.45
N LYS A 321 -2.85 -19.88 38.18
CA LYS A 321 -1.53 -20.19 37.59
C LYS A 321 -1.43 -19.76 36.12
N ALA A 322 -2.55 -19.72 35.39
CA ALA A 322 -2.58 -19.15 34.04
C ALA A 322 -2.33 -17.63 34.05
N PHE A 323 -2.90 -16.92 35.03
CA PHE A 323 -2.67 -15.48 35.23
C PHE A 323 -1.21 -15.19 35.65
N GLU A 324 -0.65 -15.97 36.58
CA GLU A 324 0.78 -15.91 36.93
C GLU A 324 1.69 -16.12 35.72
N SER A 325 1.37 -17.10 34.85
CA SER A 325 2.14 -17.38 33.62
C SER A 325 2.09 -16.19 32.65
N LEU A 326 0.91 -15.60 32.41
CA LEU A 326 0.78 -14.39 31.60
C LEU A 326 1.52 -13.19 32.22
N CYS A 327 1.53 -13.05 33.55
CA CYS A 327 2.31 -12.01 34.24
C CYS A 327 3.84 -12.19 34.10
N ARG A 328 4.32 -13.38 33.71
CA ARG A 328 5.74 -13.63 33.36
C ARG A 328 6.03 -13.51 31.86
N LEU A 329 5.02 -13.74 31.01
CA LEU A 329 5.10 -13.73 29.54
C LEU A 329 4.67 -12.39 28.90
N ARG A 330 4.11 -11.46 29.69
CA ARG A 330 3.81 -10.07 29.33
C ARG A 330 4.56 -9.12 30.25
N LYS A 331 4.73 -7.87 29.84
CA LYS A 331 5.46 -6.87 30.64
C LYS A 331 4.69 -6.31 31.81
N THR A 332 3.36 -6.27 31.74
CA THR A 332 2.52 -5.60 32.74
C THR A 332 1.27 -6.42 33.06
N LYS A 333 0.73 -6.24 34.27
CA LYS A 333 -0.46 -6.98 34.72
C LYS A 333 -1.72 -6.65 33.90
N ILE A 334 -1.79 -5.47 33.27
CA ILE A 334 -2.92 -5.08 32.41
C ILE A 334 -2.87 -5.82 31.07
N MET A 335 -1.69 -5.97 30.46
CA MET A 335 -1.52 -6.84 29.27
C MET A 335 -1.86 -8.30 29.59
N ALA A 336 -1.36 -8.79 30.74
CA ALA A 336 -1.68 -10.14 31.21
C ALA A 336 -3.19 -10.32 31.40
N ALA A 337 -3.89 -9.35 32.00
CA ALA A 337 -5.34 -9.38 32.21
C ALA A 337 -6.16 -9.32 30.92
N ARG A 338 -5.76 -8.50 29.94
CA ARG A 338 -6.36 -8.47 28.59
C ARG A 338 -6.32 -9.85 27.95
N ASP A 339 -5.11 -10.41 27.80
CA ASP A 339 -4.91 -11.71 27.17
C ASP A 339 -5.62 -12.82 27.99
N PHE A 340 -5.59 -12.72 29.32
CA PHE A 340 -6.23 -13.68 30.21
C PHE A 340 -7.75 -13.76 30.00
N TYR A 341 -8.42 -12.60 29.98
CA TYR A 341 -9.87 -12.54 29.75
C TYR A 341 -10.23 -12.92 28.31
N TYR A 342 -9.49 -12.43 27.31
CA TYR A 342 -9.73 -12.74 25.90
C TYR A 342 -9.60 -14.24 25.60
N ILE A 343 -8.56 -14.91 26.12
CA ILE A 343 -8.38 -16.36 25.97
C ILE A 343 -9.51 -17.11 26.70
N HIS A 344 -9.97 -16.66 27.87
CA HIS A 344 -11.13 -17.26 28.54
C HIS A 344 -12.40 -17.13 27.69
N THR A 345 -12.71 -15.94 27.15
CA THR A 345 -13.92 -15.74 26.34
C THR A 345 -13.90 -16.50 25.03
N LEU A 346 -12.72 -16.67 24.40
CA LEU A 346 -12.55 -17.58 23.27
C LEU A 346 -12.76 -19.04 23.69
N LEU A 347 -12.22 -19.48 24.83
CA LEU A 347 -12.42 -20.85 25.35
C LEU A 347 -13.88 -21.15 25.73
N VAL A 348 -14.70 -20.13 26.06
CA VAL A 348 -16.15 -20.26 26.30
C VAL A 348 -16.92 -20.34 24.99
N ALA A 349 -16.68 -19.43 24.04
CA ALA A 349 -17.26 -19.52 22.69
C ALA A 349 -16.90 -20.86 22.00
N GLU A 350 -15.65 -21.31 22.16
CA GLU A 350 -15.19 -22.63 21.73
C GLU A 350 -15.89 -23.79 22.44
N GLN A 351 -16.56 -23.61 23.58
CA GLN A 351 -17.39 -24.63 24.25
C GLN A 351 -18.83 -24.60 23.73
N GLU A 352 -19.43 -23.42 23.58
CA GLU A 352 -20.78 -23.26 23.03
C GLU A 352 -20.89 -23.74 21.57
N LEU A 353 -19.83 -23.56 20.78
CA LEU A 353 -19.79 -23.96 19.37
C LEU A 353 -19.37 -25.42 19.12
N LYS A 354 -19.24 -26.26 20.17
CA LYS A 354 -18.97 -27.70 19.98
C LYS A 354 -20.26 -28.42 19.59
N PRO A 355 -20.33 -29.07 18.41
CA PRO A 355 -21.25 -30.20 18.25
C PRO A 355 -20.87 -31.29 19.25
N SER A 356 -21.82 -32.13 19.65
CA SER A 356 -21.58 -33.28 20.55
C SER A 356 -20.79 -34.44 19.90
N GLY A 357 -19.93 -34.13 18.93
CA GLY A 357 -19.09 -35.06 18.18
C GLY A 357 -17.92 -35.57 19.02
N LYS A 358 -17.85 -36.90 19.21
CA LYS A 358 -16.72 -37.54 19.93
C LYS A 358 -15.47 -37.75 19.07
N TRP A 359 -15.50 -37.35 17.78
CA TRP A 359 -14.53 -37.80 16.76
C TRP A 359 -13.90 -36.63 15.97
N ARG A 360 -13.11 -35.78 16.64
CA ARG A 360 -12.44 -34.60 16.04
C ARG A 360 -11.60 -34.89 14.78
N ILE A 361 -11.08 -36.11 14.65
CA ILE A 361 -10.33 -36.54 13.46
C ILE A 361 -11.24 -36.64 12.23
N VAL A 362 -12.50 -37.04 12.39
CA VAL A 362 -13.50 -37.06 11.30
C VAL A 362 -13.92 -35.65 10.93
N GLU A 363 -14.09 -34.76 11.92
CA GLU A 363 -14.41 -33.34 11.72
C GLU A 363 -13.34 -32.57 10.91
N LEU A 364 -12.09 -33.05 10.89
CA LEU A 364 -11.01 -32.50 10.06
C LEU A 364 -11.27 -32.66 8.55
N PHE A 365 -11.90 -33.78 8.14
CA PHE A 365 -12.12 -34.13 6.73
C PHE A 365 -13.57 -33.94 6.27
N THR A 366 -14.54 -34.14 7.15
CA THR A 366 -15.97 -33.97 6.82
C THR A 366 -16.35 -32.50 6.64
N ILE A 367 -15.93 -31.61 7.55
CA ILE A 367 -16.29 -30.18 7.51
C ILE A 367 -15.57 -29.50 6.33
N PRO A 368 -16.28 -28.86 5.37
CA PRO A 368 -15.66 -28.33 4.15
C PRO A 368 -14.54 -27.31 4.37
N ARG A 369 -14.67 -26.41 5.36
CA ARG A 369 -13.61 -25.48 5.77
C ARG A 369 -12.36 -26.24 6.23
N ASN A 370 -12.54 -27.18 7.16
CA ASN A 370 -11.43 -27.94 7.75
C ASN A 370 -10.70 -28.76 6.68
N ARG A 371 -11.45 -29.40 5.77
CA ARG A 371 -10.89 -30.16 4.65
C ARG A 371 -10.02 -29.30 3.72
N ARG A 372 -10.38 -28.03 3.49
CA ARG A 372 -9.56 -27.10 2.67
C ARG A 372 -8.29 -26.66 3.39
N ALA A 373 -8.38 -26.34 4.68
CA ALA A 373 -7.20 -26.04 5.51
C ALA A 373 -6.26 -27.26 5.60
N ALA A 374 -6.82 -28.46 5.77
CA ALA A 374 -6.08 -29.73 5.77
C ALA A 374 -5.42 -30.01 4.41
N LEU A 375 -6.13 -29.84 3.30
CA LEU A 375 -5.60 -30.01 1.94
C LEU A 375 -4.46 -29.04 1.65
N ALA A 376 -4.61 -27.76 1.96
CA ALA A 376 -3.56 -26.77 1.72
C ALA A 376 -2.33 -27.03 2.61
N SER A 377 -2.52 -27.34 3.89
CA SER A 377 -1.42 -27.71 4.80
C SER A 377 -0.71 -29.00 4.37
N PHE A 378 -1.48 -29.99 3.89
CA PHE A 378 -0.94 -31.23 3.34
C PHE A 378 -0.10 -30.97 2.09
N ILE A 379 -0.59 -30.18 1.13
CA ILE A 379 0.15 -29.83 -0.10
C ILE A 379 1.48 -29.15 0.24
N VAL A 380 1.48 -28.17 1.13
CA VAL A 380 2.68 -27.43 1.51
C VAL A 380 3.66 -28.34 2.28
N MET A 381 3.20 -29.12 3.27
CA MET A 381 4.07 -30.08 3.99
C MET A 381 4.61 -31.23 3.12
N PHE A 382 3.86 -31.66 2.11
CA PHE A 382 4.30 -32.63 1.10
C PHE A 382 5.39 -32.04 0.19
N MET A 383 5.16 -30.82 -0.31
CA MET A 383 6.13 -30.11 -1.16
C MET A 383 7.43 -29.77 -0.41
N GLN A 384 7.38 -29.50 0.91
CA GLN A 384 8.60 -29.25 1.68
C GLN A 384 9.59 -30.42 1.60
N GLN A 385 9.08 -31.64 1.51
CA GLN A 385 9.90 -32.85 1.38
C GLN A 385 10.24 -33.14 -0.09
N PHE A 386 9.25 -33.04 -0.98
CA PHE A 386 9.41 -33.33 -2.41
C PHE A 386 10.11 -32.22 -3.20
N CYS A 387 10.45 -31.08 -2.57
CA CYS A 387 11.37 -30.11 -3.15
C CYS A 387 12.82 -30.63 -3.23
N GLY A 388 13.18 -31.69 -2.48
CA GLY A 388 14.51 -32.33 -2.52
C GLY A 388 15.54 -31.79 -1.52
N ILE A 389 15.19 -30.85 -0.62
CA ILE A 389 16.14 -30.31 0.37
C ILE A 389 16.71 -31.39 1.31
N ASN A 390 15.87 -32.29 1.81
CA ASN A 390 16.28 -33.28 2.81
C ASN A 390 17.13 -34.41 2.21
N VAL A 391 16.99 -34.67 0.90
CA VAL A 391 17.96 -35.48 0.15
C VAL A 391 19.37 -34.90 0.28
N ILE A 392 19.50 -33.59 0.06
CA ILE A 392 20.77 -32.88 0.14
C ILE A 392 21.25 -32.81 1.61
N ALA A 393 20.35 -32.66 2.58
CA ALA A 393 20.70 -32.70 4.00
C ALA A 393 21.28 -34.06 4.45
N TYR A 394 20.69 -35.19 4.04
CA TYR A 394 21.13 -36.53 4.48
C TYR A 394 22.27 -37.14 3.67
N TYR A 395 22.40 -36.78 2.39
CA TYR A 395 23.27 -37.49 1.43
C TYR A 395 24.19 -36.58 0.62
N SER A 396 24.33 -35.29 0.97
CA SER A 396 25.24 -34.39 0.23
C SER A 396 26.70 -34.87 0.22
N SER A 397 27.24 -35.46 1.28
CA SER A 397 28.62 -35.98 1.22
C SER A 397 28.73 -37.17 0.27
N THR A 398 27.69 -38.01 0.18
CA THR A 398 27.59 -39.10 -0.80
C THR A 398 27.48 -38.56 -2.23
N ILE A 399 26.68 -37.50 -2.45
CA ILE A 399 26.52 -36.83 -3.75
C ILE A 399 27.83 -36.18 -4.20
N PHE A 400 28.56 -35.51 -3.29
CA PHE A 400 29.85 -34.91 -3.59
C PHE A 400 30.95 -35.97 -3.82
N SER A 401 30.92 -37.08 -3.08
CA SER A 401 31.79 -38.23 -3.32
C SER A 401 31.55 -38.83 -4.72
N GLN A 402 30.28 -39.05 -5.10
CA GLN A 402 29.89 -39.46 -6.45
C GLN A 402 30.20 -38.41 -7.53
N ALA A 403 30.30 -37.11 -7.18
CA ALA A 403 30.75 -36.08 -8.09
C ALA A 403 32.28 -36.12 -8.34
N GLY A 404 33.05 -36.82 -7.50
CA GLY A 404 34.51 -37.00 -7.63
C GLY A 404 35.35 -36.35 -6.52
N LEU A 405 34.73 -35.86 -5.43
CA LEU A 405 35.46 -35.29 -4.29
C LEU A 405 35.87 -36.36 -3.27
N GLY A 406 37.07 -36.21 -2.70
CA GLY A 406 37.48 -37.01 -1.55
C GLY A 406 36.64 -36.67 -0.30
N ASP A 407 36.47 -37.62 0.63
CA ASP A 407 35.52 -37.53 1.74
C ASP A 407 35.56 -36.21 2.53
N ILE A 408 36.76 -35.70 2.85
CA ILE A 408 36.94 -34.41 3.55
C ILE A 408 36.37 -33.24 2.73
N GLN A 409 36.64 -33.22 1.42
CA GLN A 409 36.15 -32.18 0.52
C GLN A 409 34.63 -32.30 0.32
N SER A 410 34.10 -33.51 0.34
CA SER A 410 32.66 -33.79 0.29
C SER A 410 31.93 -33.26 1.54
N ILE A 411 32.42 -33.56 2.74
CA ILE A 411 31.85 -33.05 4.00
C ILE A 411 32.01 -31.52 4.10
N LEU A 412 33.14 -30.96 3.63
CA LEU A 412 33.33 -29.51 3.55
C LEU A 412 32.35 -28.85 2.57
N GLY A 413 32.06 -29.52 1.45
CA GLY A 413 31.01 -29.11 0.50
C GLY A 413 29.62 -29.11 1.14
N SER A 414 29.30 -30.13 1.92
CA SER A 414 28.07 -30.22 2.73
C SER A 414 27.98 -29.16 3.82
N TRP A 415 29.08 -28.85 4.50
CA TRP A 415 29.14 -27.73 5.45
C TRP A 415 28.85 -26.38 4.78
N GLY A 416 29.39 -26.15 3.57
CA GLY A 416 29.06 -24.97 2.76
C GLY A 416 27.56 -24.86 2.44
N PHE A 417 26.91 -25.99 2.12
CA PHE A 417 25.46 -26.08 1.96
C PHE A 417 24.71 -25.72 3.25
N GLY A 418 25.12 -26.28 4.40
CA GLY A 418 24.50 -26.01 5.70
C GLY A 418 24.64 -24.55 6.15
N MET A 419 25.82 -23.95 5.94
CA MET A 419 26.08 -22.54 6.22
C MET A 419 25.20 -21.63 5.37
N LEU A 420 25.06 -21.91 4.06
CA LEU A 420 24.16 -21.15 3.18
C LEU A 420 22.70 -21.28 3.61
N ASN A 421 22.27 -22.49 4.02
CA ASN A 421 20.91 -22.72 4.50
C ASN A 421 20.57 -21.87 5.74
N PHE A 422 21.52 -21.74 6.68
CA PHE A 422 21.36 -20.87 7.85
C PHE A 422 21.41 -19.38 7.48
N VAL A 423 22.41 -18.94 6.72
CA VAL A 423 22.59 -17.51 6.37
C VAL A 423 21.40 -16.97 5.57
N PHE A 424 20.87 -17.73 4.61
CA PHE A 424 19.72 -17.31 3.81
C PHE A 424 18.36 -17.59 4.46
N ALA A 425 18.33 -18.21 5.66
CA ALA A 425 17.16 -18.21 6.52
C ALA A 425 17.03 -16.92 7.37
N LEU A 426 18.11 -16.16 7.58
CA LEU A 426 18.06 -14.90 8.36
C LEU A 426 17.13 -13.84 7.73
N PRO A 427 17.11 -13.59 6.40
CA PRO A 427 16.15 -12.69 5.78
C PRO A 427 14.70 -13.18 5.91
N ALA A 428 14.48 -14.50 5.95
CA ALA A 428 13.15 -15.12 5.95
C ALA A 428 12.23 -14.61 7.07
N VAL A 429 12.82 -14.38 8.25
CA VAL A 429 12.15 -13.85 9.45
C VAL A 429 11.50 -12.49 9.19
N TYR A 430 12.10 -11.67 8.31
CA TYR A 430 11.61 -10.34 7.95
C TYR A 430 10.80 -10.33 6.65
N THR A 431 11.06 -11.26 5.73
CA THR A 431 10.40 -11.29 4.41
C THR A 431 9.03 -11.96 4.41
N ILE A 432 8.75 -12.90 5.33
CA ILE A 432 7.47 -13.65 5.34
C ILE A 432 6.23 -12.79 5.65
N ASP A 433 6.33 -11.90 6.63
CA ASP A 433 5.23 -11.00 7.02
C ASP A 433 5.11 -9.77 6.09
N THR A 434 6.16 -9.49 5.31
CA THR A 434 6.21 -8.31 4.42
C THR A 434 5.84 -8.62 2.97
N PHE A 435 6.21 -9.80 2.44
CA PHE A 435 5.76 -10.24 1.11
C PHE A 435 4.45 -11.05 1.16
N GLY A 436 4.37 -12.08 1.99
CA GLY A 436 3.23 -13.02 2.06
C GLY A 436 3.67 -14.47 1.80
N ARG A 437 2.95 -15.42 2.41
CA ARG A 437 3.31 -16.84 2.44
C ARG A 437 3.22 -17.43 1.02
N ARG A 438 2.08 -17.24 0.36
CA ARG A 438 1.80 -17.77 -0.99
C ARG A 438 2.73 -17.14 -2.03
N PHE A 439 3.03 -15.84 -1.91
CA PHE A 439 3.92 -15.14 -2.83
C PHE A 439 5.34 -15.73 -2.81
N LEU A 440 5.92 -15.97 -1.63
CA LEU A 440 7.27 -16.51 -1.51
C LEU A 440 7.40 -17.86 -2.22
N LEU A 441 6.48 -18.79 -1.94
CA LEU A 441 6.46 -20.11 -2.59
C LEU A 441 6.36 -20.01 -4.12
N LEU A 442 5.43 -19.19 -4.64
CA LEU A 442 5.27 -18.99 -6.08
C LEU A 442 6.48 -18.35 -6.77
N THR A 443 7.38 -17.70 -6.01
CA THR A 443 8.66 -17.18 -6.53
C THR A 443 9.83 -18.16 -6.42
N THR A 444 9.85 -19.06 -5.44
CA THR A 444 11.00 -19.94 -5.18
C THR A 444 10.93 -21.27 -5.93
N PHE A 445 9.76 -21.91 -6.02
CA PHE A 445 9.62 -23.21 -6.71
C PHE A 445 10.18 -23.26 -8.14
N PRO A 446 9.96 -22.26 -9.03
CA PRO A 446 10.53 -22.28 -10.39
C PRO A 446 12.05 -22.16 -10.39
N ALA A 447 12.62 -21.38 -9.48
CA ALA A 447 14.07 -21.23 -9.34
C ALA A 447 14.72 -22.51 -8.78
N MET A 448 14.10 -23.12 -7.76
CA MET A 448 14.52 -24.41 -7.20
C MET A 448 14.48 -25.53 -8.27
N SER A 449 13.40 -25.62 -9.05
CA SER A 449 13.27 -26.56 -10.17
C SER A 449 14.42 -26.41 -11.18
N ALA A 450 14.72 -25.18 -11.61
CA ALA A 450 15.82 -24.91 -12.54
C ALA A 450 17.20 -25.28 -11.96
N CYS A 451 17.46 -24.97 -10.68
CA CYS A 451 18.75 -25.28 -10.03
C CYS A 451 18.98 -26.78 -9.89
N LEU A 452 17.95 -27.56 -9.54
CA LEU A 452 18.05 -29.03 -9.50
C LEU A 452 18.23 -29.64 -10.89
N LEU A 453 17.56 -29.10 -11.92
CA LEU A 453 17.75 -29.55 -13.29
C LEU A 453 19.18 -29.30 -13.78
N ILE A 454 19.75 -28.12 -13.48
CA ILE A 454 21.17 -27.80 -13.75
C ILE A 454 22.09 -28.79 -13.00
N THR A 455 21.81 -29.05 -11.71
CA THR A 455 22.58 -29.99 -10.87
C THR A 455 22.56 -31.41 -11.46
N GLY A 456 21.40 -31.89 -11.91
CA GLY A 456 21.28 -33.21 -12.55
C GLY A 456 22.02 -33.29 -13.89
N MET A 457 21.86 -32.28 -14.76
CA MET A 457 22.51 -32.24 -16.07
C MET A 457 24.04 -32.10 -15.96
N ALA A 458 24.56 -31.52 -14.88
CA ALA A 458 26.00 -31.42 -14.63
C ALA A 458 26.72 -32.77 -14.58
N PHE A 459 26.02 -33.87 -14.21
CA PHE A 459 26.61 -35.21 -14.20
C PHE A 459 26.86 -35.80 -15.61
N PHE A 460 26.45 -35.13 -16.69
CA PHE A 460 26.92 -35.44 -18.06
C PHE A 460 28.30 -34.82 -18.39
N ILE A 461 28.87 -33.99 -17.51
CA ILE A 461 30.20 -33.39 -17.71
C ILE A 461 31.29 -34.42 -17.37
N GLY A 462 32.06 -34.82 -18.39
CA GLY A 462 33.16 -35.78 -18.27
C GLY A 462 34.47 -35.25 -17.63
N ASN A 463 34.49 -34.00 -17.18
CA ASN A 463 35.58 -33.41 -16.40
C ASN A 463 35.14 -33.28 -14.94
N ASP A 464 35.80 -34.01 -14.04
CA ASP A 464 35.37 -34.16 -12.65
C ASP A 464 35.37 -32.85 -11.85
N HIS A 465 36.37 -31.98 -12.08
CA HIS A 465 36.42 -30.66 -11.44
C HIS A 465 35.31 -29.74 -11.93
N ALA A 466 35.04 -29.73 -13.25
CA ALA A 466 33.96 -28.93 -13.83
C ALA A 466 32.58 -29.44 -13.40
N ARG A 467 32.36 -30.77 -13.41
CA ARG A 467 31.17 -31.42 -12.86
C ARG A 467 30.93 -31.00 -11.42
N THR A 468 31.93 -31.19 -10.57
CA THR A 468 31.87 -30.84 -9.14
C THR A 468 31.52 -29.36 -8.93
N GLY A 469 32.17 -28.44 -9.67
CA GLY A 469 31.90 -27.01 -9.57
C GLY A 469 30.46 -26.64 -9.91
N VAL A 470 29.89 -27.22 -10.97
CA VAL A 470 28.49 -26.96 -11.37
C VAL A 470 27.50 -27.65 -10.43
N VAL A 471 27.79 -28.86 -9.94
CA VAL A 471 26.97 -29.57 -8.94
C VAL A 471 26.90 -28.77 -7.64
N ALA A 472 28.05 -28.34 -7.11
CA ALA A 472 28.11 -27.50 -5.91
C ALA A 472 27.37 -26.18 -6.10
N ALA A 473 27.61 -25.46 -7.21
CA ALA A 473 26.90 -24.21 -7.51
C ALA A 473 25.38 -24.40 -7.64
N GLY A 474 24.93 -25.46 -8.29
CA GLY A 474 23.51 -25.80 -8.43
C GLY A 474 22.83 -26.09 -7.10
N MET A 475 23.47 -26.91 -6.24
CA MET A 475 22.99 -27.20 -4.89
C MET A 475 22.99 -25.96 -3.99
N TYR A 476 24.02 -25.12 -4.06
CA TYR A 476 24.13 -23.90 -3.26
C TYR A 476 23.10 -22.84 -3.66
N VAL A 477 22.88 -22.61 -4.96
CA VAL A 477 21.87 -21.66 -5.44
C VAL A 477 20.45 -22.19 -5.21
N PHE A 478 20.21 -23.51 -5.32
CA PHE A 478 18.97 -24.14 -4.87
C PHE A 478 18.68 -23.80 -3.39
N THR A 479 19.67 -23.97 -2.50
CA THR A 479 19.53 -23.66 -1.07
C THR A 479 19.20 -22.19 -0.82
N ILE A 480 19.87 -21.26 -1.53
CA ILE A 480 19.61 -19.82 -1.44
C ILE A 480 18.14 -19.49 -1.79
N PHE A 481 17.50 -20.22 -2.71
CA PHE A 481 16.07 -20.06 -3.00
C PHE A 481 15.14 -20.84 -2.06
N TYR A 482 15.59 -21.96 -1.48
CA TYR A 482 14.82 -22.73 -0.50
C TYR A 482 14.64 -21.98 0.83
N SER A 483 15.73 -21.47 1.41
CA SER A 483 15.77 -20.95 2.78
C SER A 483 14.81 -19.79 3.09
N PRO A 484 14.54 -18.83 2.18
CA PRO A 484 13.54 -17.78 2.43
C PRO A 484 12.10 -18.16 2.05
N GLY A 485 11.86 -19.34 1.46
CA GLY A 485 10.55 -19.76 0.95
C GLY A 485 10.04 -21.06 1.58
N GLU A 486 10.44 -22.19 1.01
CA GLU A 486 9.85 -23.51 1.31
C GLU A 486 10.36 -24.13 2.61
N GLY A 487 11.48 -23.65 3.16
CA GLY A 487 11.83 -23.93 4.56
C GLY A 487 10.83 -23.36 5.57
N PRO A 488 10.67 -22.04 5.64
CA PRO A 488 9.94 -21.36 6.73
C PRO A 488 8.40 -21.40 6.61
N VAL A 489 7.86 -21.36 5.40
CA VAL A 489 6.42 -21.22 5.18
C VAL A 489 5.59 -22.43 5.67
N PRO A 490 5.95 -23.70 5.45
CA PRO A 490 5.09 -24.87 5.75
C PRO A 490 4.62 -24.99 7.19
N PHE A 491 5.54 -24.88 8.16
CA PHE A 491 5.22 -24.95 9.60
C PHE A 491 4.38 -23.74 10.04
N THR A 492 4.74 -22.54 9.58
CA THR A 492 4.03 -21.30 9.92
C THR A 492 2.61 -21.29 9.35
N TYR A 493 2.46 -21.65 8.07
CA TYR A 493 1.17 -21.74 7.37
C TYR A 493 0.26 -22.79 8.02
N SER A 494 0.80 -23.96 8.37
CA SER A 494 0.01 -25.03 9.01
C SER A 494 -0.44 -24.65 10.42
N ALA A 495 0.36 -23.90 11.18
CA ALA A 495 -0.03 -23.36 12.48
C ALA A 495 -1.12 -22.26 12.37
N GLU A 496 -1.13 -21.50 11.27
CA GLU A 496 -2.13 -20.46 10.97
C GLU A 496 -3.45 -21.05 10.44
N ALA A 497 -3.41 -22.06 9.56
CA ALA A 497 -4.57 -22.48 8.76
C ALA A 497 -5.69 -23.21 9.54
N PHE A 498 -5.37 -23.92 10.63
CA PHE A 498 -6.36 -24.71 11.38
C PHE A 498 -7.09 -23.89 12.45
N PRO A 499 -8.44 -24.03 12.56
CA PRO A 499 -9.20 -23.41 13.64
C PRO A 499 -8.87 -23.99 15.02
N LEU A 500 -9.11 -23.17 16.05
CA LEU A 500 -8.65 -23.37 17.43
C LEU A 500 -9.03 -24.73 18.02
N ASN A 501 -10.26 -25.19 17.78
CA ASN A 501 -10.83 -26.43 18.33
C ASN A 501 -10.14 -27.73 17.86
N ILE A 502 -9.55 -27.72 16.66
CA ILE A 502 -8.84 -28.85 16.05
C ILE A 502 -7.35 -28.59 15.81
N ARG A 503 -6.81 -27.42 16.16
CA ARG A 503 -5.43 -27.04 15.80
C ARG A 503 -4.36 -28.04 16.23
N ASP A 504 -4.41 -28.56 17.46
CA ASP A 504 -3.45 -29.58 17.93
C ASP A 504 -3.49 -30.85 17.06
N PHE A 505 -4.68 -31.28 16.60
CA PHE A 505 -4.83 -32.42 15.68
C PHE A 505 -4.42 -32.07 14.25
N GLY A 506 -4.80 -30.89 13.73
CA GLY A 506 -4.42 -30.44 12.39
C GLY A 506 -2.91 -30.25 12.24
N MET A 507 -2.26 -29.67 13.25
CA MET A 507 -0.80 -29.54 13.30
C MET A 507 -0.11 -30.89 13.48
N SER A 508 -0.68 -31.82 14.27
CA SER A 508 -0.18 -33.20 14.37
C SER A 508 -0.29 -33.94 13.04
N PHE A 509 -1.39 -33.76 12.29
CA PHE A 509 -1.56 -34.29 10.94
C PHE A 509 -0.59 -33.66 9.92
N ALA A 510 -0.38 -32.35 9.97
CA ALA A 510 0.57 -31.64 9.11
C ALA A 510 2.03 -32.06 9.38
N THR A 511 2.42 -32.16 10.66
CA THR A 511 3.74 -32.71 11.04
C THR A 511 3.88 -34.20 10.71
N ALA A 512 2.86 -35.03 10.92
CA ALA A 512 2.87 -36.43 10.50
C ALA A 512 3.01 -36.56 8.97
N THR A 513 2.36 -35.71 8.19
CA THR A 513 2.51 -35.61 6.73
C THR A 513 3.94 -35.25 6.35
N CYS A 514 4.51 -34.20 6.95
CA CYS A 514 5.89 -33.79 6.78
C CYS A 514 6.86 -34.94 7.08
N TRP A 515 6.74 -35.59 8.24
CA TRP A 515 7.63 -36.69 8.64
C TRP A 515 7.44 -37.96 7.82
N PHE A 516 6.21 -38.26 7.37
CA PHE A 516 5.93 -39.39 6.49
C PHE A 516 6.64 -39.22 5.15
N PHE A 517 6.51 -38.04 4.52
CA PHE A 517 7.19 -37.78 3.26
C PHE A 517 8.70 -37.60 3.44
N ASN A 518 9.17 -37.11 4.60
CA ASN A 518 10.59 -37.11 4.95
C ASN A 518 11.15 -38.53 5.02
N PHE A 519 10.43 -39.46 5.67
CA PHE A 519 10.74 -40.89 5.66
C PHE A 519 10.79 -41.45 4.23
N VAL A 520 9.74 -41.23 3.42
CA VAL A 520 9.66 -41.71 2.03
C VAL A 520 10.84 -41.20 1.19
N VAL A 521 11.18 -39.91 1.29
CA VAL A 521 12.32 -39.33 0.56
C VAL A 521 13.65 -39.91 1.06
N ALA A 522 13.86 -40.00 2.38
CA ALA A 522 15.09 -40.51 2.97
C ALA A 522 15.34 -42.00 2.69
N ILE A 523 14.30 -42.84 2.68
CA ILE A 523 14.42 -44.28 2.38
C ILE A 523 14.56 -44.58 0.89
N THR A 524 13.89 -43.82 0.01
CA THR A 524 13.93 -44.07 -1.44
C THR A 524 15.17 -43.53 -2.12
N PHE A 525 15.78 -42.45 -1.62
CA PHE A 525 16.86 -41.76 -2.34
C PHE A 525 18.10 -42.63 -2.65
N PRO A 526 18.64 -43.47 -1.74
CA PRO A 526 19.77 -44.34 -2.07
C PRO A 526 19.45 -45.31 -3.21
N ARG A 527 18.21 -45.83 -3.25
CA ARG A 527 17.75 -46.70 -4.34
C ARG A 527 17.47 -45.91 -5.62
N LEU A 528 17.01 -44.66 -5.52
CA LEU A 528 16.81 -43.76 -6.66
C LEU A 528 18.14 -43.44 -7.34
N LEU A 529 19.20 -43.09 -6.60
CA LEU A 529 20.56 -42.95 -7.15
C LEU A 529 21.00 -44.24 -7.86
N GLY A 530 20.87 -45.39 -7.19
CA GLY A 530 21.26 -46.70 -7.72
C GLY A 530 20.35 -47.29 -8.81
N ALA A 531 19.38 -46.55 -9.34
CA ALA A 531 18.47 -47.00 -10.38
C ALA A 531 18.20 -45.95 -11.48
N PHE A 532 18.10 -44.67 -11.12
CA PHE A 532 17.85 -43.55 -12.03
C PHE A 532 19.12 -42.75 -12.34
N THR A 533 20.25 -43.04 -11.70
CA THR A 533 21.51 -42.25 -11.69
C THR A 533 21.33 -40.85 -11.08
N PRO A 534 22.42 -40.12 -10.71
CA PRO A 534 22.29 -38.75 -10.19
C PRO A 534 21.47 -37.83 -11.10
N GLN A 535 21.65 -37.96 -12.42
CA GLN A 535 20.92 -37.23 -13.46
C GLN A 535 19.40 -37.36 -13.29
N GLY A 536 18.90 -38.60 -13.23
CA GLY A 536 17.48 -38.88 -13.10
C GLY A 536 16.93 -38.60 -11.70
N ALA A 537 17.75 -38.80 -10.66
CA ALA A 537 17.37 -38.48 -9.28
C ALA A 537 17.15 -36.97 -9.08
N PHE A 538 18.05 -36.11 -9.56
CA PHE A 538 17.86 -34.67 -9.51
C PHE A 538 16.74 -34.20 -10.45
N GLY A 539 16.61 -34.79 -11.64
CA GLY A 539 15.50 -34.52 -12.56
C GLY A 539 14.12 -34.82 -11.98
N TRP A 540 13.99 -35.88 -11.18
CA TRP A 540 12.77 -36.24 -10.46
C TRP A 540 12.33 -35.14 -9.48
N TYR A 541 13.22 -34.65 -8.61
CA TYR A 541 12.88 -33.55 -7.70
C TYR A 541 12.71 -32.21 -8.43
N ALA A 542 13.42 -31.96 -9.53
CA ALA A 542 13.19 -30.79 -10.38
C ALA A 542 11.76 -30.77 -10.96
N ALA A 543 11.25 -31.91 -11.42
CA ALA A 543 9.87 -32.07 -11.89
C ALA A 543 8.85 -31.87 -10.74
N TRP A 544 9.11 -32.42 -9.56
CA TRP A 544 8.25 -32.22 -8.39
C TRP A 544 8.18 -30.76 -7.92
N ASN A 545 9.27 -29.98 -8.02
CA ASN A 545 9.22 -28.54 -7.77
C ASN A 545 8.32 -27.80 -8.78
N ALA A 546 8.31 -28.21 -10.05
CA ALA A 546 7.44 -27.61 -11.07
C ALA A 546 5.95 -27.98 -10.85
N ILE A 547 5.67 -29.23 -10.46
CA ILE A 547 4.33 -29.67 -10.03
C ILE A 547 3.89 -28.89 -8.78
N GLY A 548 4.80 -28.70 -7.82
CA GLY A 548 4.58 -27.92 -6.61
C GLY A 548 4.14 -26.50 -6.89
N TRP A 549 4.82 -25.80 -7.81
CA TRP A 549 4.40 -24.46 -8.24
C TRP A 549 2.93 -24.41 -8.72
N VAL A 550 2.49 -25.40 -9.50
CA VAL A 550 1.09 -25.50 -9.96
C VAL A 550 0.14 -25.81 -8.80
N LEU A 551 0.52 -26.69 -7.86
CA LEU A 551 -0.30 -27.01 -6.70
C LEU A 551 -0.47 -25.81 -5.76
N ILE A 552 0.60 -25.07 -5.46
CA ILE A 552 0.53 -23.81 -4.68
C ILE A 552 -0.35 -22.78 -5.41
N LEU A 553 -0.23 -22.66 -6.74
CA LEU A 553 -0.99 -21.70 -7.53
C LEU A 553 -2.51 -21.97 -7.48
N LEU A 554 -2.93 -23.24 -7.49
CA LEU A 554 -4.35 -23.61 -7.57
C LEU A 554 -5.02 -23.82 -6.21
N PHE A 555 -4.30 -24.31 -5.19
CA PHE A 555 -4.90 -24.83 -3.96
C PHE A 555 -4.55 -24.08 -2.68
N VAL A 556 -3.50 -23.23 -2.68
CA VAL A 556 -3.02 -22.56 -1.46
C VAL A 556 -3.43 -21.07 -1.48
N PRO A 557 -4.37 -20.63 -0.61
CA PRO A 557 -4.67 -19.22 -0.41
C PRO A 557 -3.53 -18.48 0.35
N GLU A 558 -3.64 -17.16 0.47
CA GLU A 558 -2.72 -16.33 1.25
C GLU A 558 -3.25 -16.14 2.69
N THR A 559 -2.41 -16.32 3.70
CA THR A 559 -2.78 -16.19 5.13
C THR A 559 -2.26 -14.90 5.79
N LYS A 560 -1.41 -14.16 5.09
CA LYS A 560 -0.69 -12.97 5.59
C LYS A 560 -1.61 -11.92 6.23
N ALA A 561 -1.25 -11.53 7.46
CA ALA A 561 -1.83 -10.40 8.20
C ALA A 561 -3.34 -10.49 8.50
N LEU A 562 -3.88 -11.71 8.54
CA LEU A 562 -5.21 -12.01 9.06
C LEU A 562 -5.10 -12.61 10.47
N SER A 563 -6.10 -12.37 11.30
CA SER A 563 -6.32 -13.13 12.54
C SER A 563 -6.65 -14.60 12.23
N LEU A 564 -6.55 -15.48 13.22
CA LEU A 564 -6.85 -16.92 13.03
C LEU A 564 -8.34 -17.15 12.76
N GLU A 565 -9.14 -16.16 13.16
CA GLU A 565 -10.59 -16.06 13.14
C GLU A 565 -11.09 -15.44 11.81
N GLU A 566 -10.32 -14.54 11.19
CA GLU A 566 -10.58 -14.06 9.81
C GLU A 566 -10.20 -15.10 8.74
N LEU A 567 -9.22 -15.97 9.03
CA LEU A 567 -8.86 -17.08 8.14
C LEU A 567 -10.02 -18.06 7.90
N ASP A 568 -10.99 -18.14 8.82
CA ASP A 568 -12.28 -18.83 8.62
C ASP A 568 -12.95 -18.41 7.30
N GLN A 569 -12.95 -17.11 7.01
CA GLN A 569 -13.58 -16.54 5.82
C GLN A 569 -12.82 -16.96 4.55
N VAL A 570 -11.48 -16.89 4.57
CA VAL A 570 -10.62 -17.28 3.44
C VAL A 570 -10.80 -18.76 3.08
N PHE A 571 -10.82 -19.65 4.07
CA PHE A 571 -11.06 -21.08 3.84
C PHE A 571 -12.55 -21.43 3.62
N SER A 572 -13.48 -20.48 3.81
CA SER A 572 -14.90 -20.67 3.46
C SER A 572 -15.16 -20.58 1.94
N VAL A 573 -14.27 -19.96 1.17
CA VAL A 573 -14.35 -19.88 -0.30
C VAL A 573 -14.14 -21.27 -0.95
N PRO A 574 -14.96 -21.67 -1.94
CA PRO A 574 -14.75 -22.94 -2.65
C PRO A 574 -13.48 -22.96 -3.50
N THR A 575 -12.75 -24.08 -3.43
CA THR A 575 -11.48 -24.30 -4.14
C THR A 575 -11.60 -24.13 -5.66
N HIS A 576 -12.71 -24.54 -6.27
CA HIS A 576 -12.92 -24.35 -7.71
C HIS A 576 -13.01 -22.86 -8.09
N THR A 577 -13.66 -22.04 -7.26
CA THR A 577 -13.82 -20.59 -7.47
C THR A 577 -12.47 -19.89 -7.35
N HIS A 578 -11.66 -20.30 -6.36
CA HIS A 578 -10.29 -19.82 -6.21
C HIS A 578 -9.43 -20.17 -7.43
N ALA A 579 -9.38 -21.46 -7.82
CA ALA A 579 -8.58 -21.93 -8.94
C ALA A 579 -8.96 -21.26 -10.27
N ALA A 580 -10.26 -21.12 -10.56
CA ALA A 580 -10.74 -20.45 -11.77
C ALA A 580 -10.34 -18.97 -11.85
N TYR A 581 -10.41 -18.24 -10.73
CA TYR A 581 -9.95 -16.85 -10.66
C TYR A 581 -8.43 -16.74 -10.92
N GLN A 582 -7.62 -17.60 -10.29
CA GLN A 582 -6.16 -17.58 -10.48
C GLN A 582 -5.77 -17.90 -11.93
N LEU A 583 -6.39 -18.91 -12.55
CA LEU A 583 -6.15 -19.28 -13.95
C LEU A 583 -6.50 -18.15 -14.95
N ARG A 584 -7.49 -17.32 -14.64
CA ARG A 584 -7.86 -16.14 -15.47
C ARG A 584 -6.82 -15.01 -15.40
N GLU A 585 -6.15 -14.83 -14.27
CA GLU A 585 -5.14 -13.79 -14.06
C GLU A 585 -3.74 -14.15 -14.58
N VAL A 586 -3.39 -15.45 -14.63
CA VAL A 586 -2.06 -15.93 -15.08
C VAL A 586 -1.62 -15.36 -16.45
N PRO A 587 -2.46 -15.34 -17.51
CA PRO A 587 -2.09 -14.76 -18.79
C PRO A 587 -1.83 -13.24 -18.73
N ILE A 588 -2.56 -12.52 -17.88
CA ILE A 588 -2.41 -11.06 -17.68
C ILE A 588 -1.10 -10.77 -16.93
N TRP A 589 -0.80 -11.57 -15.90
CA TRP A 589 0.45 -11.50 -15.15
C TRP A 589 1.68 -11.80 -16.02
N PHE A 590 1.62 -12.85 -16.86
CA PHE A 590 2.68 -13.16 -17.82
C PHE A 590 2.85 -12.06 -18.88
N LYS A 591 1.78 -11.60 -19.54
CA LYS A 591 1.87 -10.50 -20.52
C LYS A 591 2.45 -9.22 -19.91
N ARG A 592 2.06 -8.85 -18.69
CA ARG A 592 2.60 -7.67 -17.99
C ARG A 592 4.07 -7.79 -17.60
N LYS A 593 4.59 -8.99 -17.30
CA LYS A 593 6.00 -9.17 -16.88
C LYS A 593 6.97 -9.57 -18.00
N PHE A 594 6.55 -10.42 -18.94
CA PHE A 594 7.46 -10.97 -19.95
C PHE A 594 7.96 -9.88 -20.91
N CYS A 595 7.04 -9.08 -21.45
CA CYS A 595 7.39 -7.93 -22.30
C CYS A 595 8.20 -6.85 -21.56
N ALA A 596 7.93 -6.64 -20.26
CA ALA A 596 8.64 -5.65 -19.45
C ALA A 596 10.07 -6.07 -19.06
N LYS A 597 10.35 -7.38 -18.93
CA LYS A 597 11.69 -7.88 -18.57
C LYS A 597 12.62 -8.13 -19.74
N MET A 598 12.14 -8.41 -20.95
CA MET A 598 13.04 -8.71 -22.07
C MET A 598 13.79 -7.46 -22.57
N LEU A 599 13.18 -6.27 -22.54
CA LEU A 599 13.88 -5.01 -22.84
C LEU A 599 14.89 -4.59 -21.76
N SER A 600 14.62 -4.90 -20.48
CA SER A 600 15.48 -4.48 -19.35
C SER A 600 16.65 -5.42 -19.07
N ALA A 601 16.71 -6.59 -19.73
CA ALA A 601 17.83 -7.53 -19.61
C ALA A 601 19.13 -7.03 -20.27
N ASN A 602 19.06 -6.30 -21.38
CA ASN A 602 20.23 -5.94 -22.19
C ASN A 602 21.03 -4.70 -21.70
N LEU A 603 20.53 -3.93 -20.71
CA LEU A 603 21.23 -2.71 -20.24
C LEU A 603 22.07 -2.91 -18.97
N ASN A 604 21.79 -3.93 -18.16
CA ASN A 604 22.36 -4.05 -16.81
C ASN A 604 23.70 -4.81 -16.73
N PHE A 605 24.32 -5.17 -17.85
CA PHE A 605 25.61 -5.89 -17.86
C PHE A 605 26.84 -4.97 -18.11
N MET A 606 26.65 -3.65 -18.26
CA MET A 606 27.70 -2.76 -18.77
C MET A 606 28.12 -1.58 -17.87
N ASN A 607 27.59 -1.48 -16.63
CA ASN A 607 27.82 -0.33 -15.74
C ASN A 607 28.65 -0.66 -14.48
N MET A 608 29.67 -1.52 -14.60
CA MET A 608 30.63 -1.85 -13.53
C MET A 608 31.99 -1.13 -13.71
N LYS A 609 31.99 0.12 -14.20
CA LYS A 609 33.22 0.95 -14.36
C LYS A 609 33.10 2.37 -13.78
N THR A 610 31.91 2.83 -13.44
CA THR A 610 31.61 4.25 -13.17
C THR A 610 31.80 4.66 -11.69
N LEU A 611 32.68 3.97 -10.96
CA LEU A 611 32.90 4.16 -9.51
C LEU A 611 34.29 4.74 -9.17
N ALA A 612 35.09 5.13 -10.17
CA ALA A 612 36.55 5.32 -10.02
C ALA A 612 37.10 6.72 -10.39
N GLN A 613 36.27 7.68 -10.83
CA GLN A 613 36.73 8.95 -11.41
C GLN A 613 36.00 10.20 -10.85
N GLY A 614 35.76 10.23 -9.53
CA GLY A 614 35.01 11.30 -8.85
C GLY A 614 35.84 12.22 -7.92
N LEU A 615 37.17 12.13 -7.93
CA LEU A 615 38.06 12.86 -7.02
C LEU A 615 38.88 13.95 -7.73
N MET A 616 39.11 15.06 -7.00
CA MET A 616 39.93 16.24 -7.34
C MET A 616 39.37 17.25 -8.37
N ARG A 617 38.69 18.29 -7.86
CA ARG A 617 39.10 19.71 -8.01
C ARG A 617 38.52 20.56 -6.86
N PRO A 618 39.13 21.72 -6.51
CA PRO A 618 38.97 22.34 -5.19
C PRO A 618 37.76 23.27 -5.05
N ARG A 619 37.38 23.58 -3.80
CA ARG A 619 36.45 24.65 -3.43
C ARG A 619 37.20 25.96 -3.08
N PRO A 620 36.54 27.14 -3.14
CA PRO A 620 37.06 28.38 -2.57
C PRO A 620 37.26 28.27 -1.04
N PRO A 621 37.99 29.20 -0.40
CA PRO A 621 38.21 29.15 1.05
C PRO A 621 36.88 29.36 1.80
N GLU A 622 36.50 28.37 2.60
CA GLU A 622 35.51 28.56 3.65
C GLU A 622 36.14 29.48 4.70
N LEU A 623 35.55 30.66 4.94
CA LEU A 623 35.81 31.39 6.19
C LEU A 623 35.54 30.42 7.34
N ASN A 624 36.44 30.33 8.32
CA ASN A 624 36.25 29.49 9.50
C ASN A 624 34.84 29.74 10.07
N PRO A 625 33.94 28.75 10.07
CA PRO A 625 32.60 28.96 10.57
C PRO A 625 32.67 29.06 12.10
N GLU A 626 32.64 30.30 12.61
CA GLU A 626 32.13 30.53 13.95
C GLU A 626 30.74 29.87 14.03
N PRO A 627 30.43 29.18 15.14
CA PRO A 627 29.37 28.18 15.16
C PRO A 627 27.99 28.79 14.93
N ASP A 628 27.49 28.71 13.70
CA ASP A 628 26.13 29.08 13.32
C ASP A 628 25.11 28.19 14.06
N ILE A 629 24.03 28.81 14.58
CA ILE A 629 22.96 28.19 15.40
C ILE A 629 22.48 26.86 14.82
N PHE A 630 22.44 26.78 13.49
CA PHE A 630 21.87 25.67 12.74
C PHE A 630 22.86 24.54 12.38
N THR A 631 24.15 24.66 12.73
CA THR A 631 25.21 23.76 12.20
C THR A 631 25.85 22.83 13.24
N SER A 632 26.11 23.31 14.45
CA SER A 632 26.82 22.56 15.50
C SER A 632 25.85 21.74 16.37
N THR A 633 25.78 20.42 16.17
CA THR A 633 24.66 19.59 16.67
C THR A 633 25.05 18.27 17.35
N SER A 634 25.88 18.30 18.41
CA SER A 634 26.10 17.13 19.29
C SER A 634 26.21 17.50 20.78
N LEU A 635 25.17 18.15 21.30
CA LEU A 635 25.02 18.52 22.71
C LEU A 635 24.84 17.26 23.58
N LYS A 636 25.91 16.79 24.24
CA LYS A 636 25.90 15.54 25.02
C LYS A 636 25.76 15.79 26.53
N ASN A 637 26.25 16.92 27.04
CA ASN A 637 26.17 17.33 28.44
C ASN A 637 25.40 18.65 28.61
N SER A 638 24.88 18.93 29.81
CA SER A 638 24.12 20.16 30.06
C SER A 638 24.96 21.44 30.01
N LYS A 639 26.26 21.37 30.31
CA LYS A 639 27.19 22.51 30.15
C LYS A 639 27.37 22.94 28.68
N ASP A 640 27.23 22.00 27.75
CA ASP A 640 27.35 22.28 26.31
C ASP A 640 26.18 23.17 25.84
N LYS A 641 24.97 22.95 26.40
CA LYS A 641 23.78 23.78 26.11
C LYS A 641 24.02 25.25 26.50
N ASP A 642 24.41 25.49 27.75
CA ASP A 642 24.67 26.83 28.30
C ASP A 642 25.74 27.60 27.53
N THR A 643 26.71 26.88 26.95
CA THR A 643 27.80 27.48 26.17
C THR A 643 27.33 27.90 24.78
N LEU A 644 26.52 27.07 24.11
CA LEU A 644 25.97 27.38 22.78
C LEU A 644 24.98 28.56 22.82
N LEU A 645 24.23 28.70 23.91
CA LEU A 645 23.24 29.79 24.11
C LEU A 645 23.85 31.19 24.29
N ARG A 646 25.16 31.31 24.50
CA ARG A 646 25.85 32.60 24.74
C ARG A 646 26.71 33.10 23.58
N GLY A 647 26.81 32.36 22.48
CA GLY A 647 27.92 32.51 21.52
C GLY A 647 27.59 32.97 20.09
N ILE A 648 26.33 33.27 19.73
CA ILE A 648 25.93 33.36 18.31
C ILE A 648 24.93 34.51 18.07
N GLY A 649 25.09 35.30 16.99
CA GLY A 649 24.45 36.62 16.87
C GLY A 649 23.93 37.09 15.49
N TYR A 650 23.75 36.21 14.51
CA TYR A 650 23.30 36.56 13.14
C TYR A 650 22.21 35.62 12.61
N LEU A 651 21.38 36.10 11.67
CA LEU A 651 20.31 35.34 11.00
C LEU A 651 20.41 35.42 9.47
N CYS A 652 20.03 34.35 8.79
CA CYS A 652 19.95 34.25 7.31
C CYS A 652 18.49 34.28 6.83
N GLY A 653 18.28 34.79 5.61
CA GLY A 653 16.96 34.76 4.95
C GLY A 653 16.64 33.43 4.27
N ILE A 654 15.35 33.21 4.02
CA ILE A 654 14.81 31.97 3.43
C ILE A 654 13.92 32.28 2.23
N GLN A 655 14.07 31.52 1.15
CA GLN A 655 13.19 31.56 -0.02
C GLN A 655 12.06 30.53 0.10
N VAL A 656 10.83 30.90 -0.24
CA VAL A 656 9.62 30.08 0.04
C VAL A 656 8.98 29.49 -1.23
N ASP A 657 9.50 29.77 -2.44
CA ASP A 657 8.84 29.44 -3.72
C ASP A 657 9.43 28.31 -4.59
N ASP A 658 10.28 27.44 -4.05
CA ASP A 658 10.76 26.23 -4.74
C ASP A 658 9.75 25.06 -4.57
N ASN A 659 9.52 24.30 -5.65
CA ASN A 659 8.61 23.14 -5.65
C ASN A 659 9.06 22.02 -4.68
N ASN A 660 10.33 22.01 -4.29
CA ASN A 660 10.92 21.03 -3.36
C ASN A 660 10.81 21.45 -1.87
N GLY A 661 10.24 22.63 -1.58
CA GLY A 661 10.13 23.20 -0.24
C GLY A 661 11.08 24.39 0.01
N PRO A 662 11.00 25.05 1.18
CA PRO A 662 11.71 26.30 1.45
C PRO A 662 13.22 26.11 1.49
N LYS A 663 13.95 27.08 0.95
CA LYS A 663 15.40 27.03 0.79
C LYS A 663 16.06 28.10 1.64
N ARG A 664 16.82 27.68 2.67
CA ARG A 664 17.72 28.59 3.40
C ARG A 664 18.79 29.11 2.43
N LEU A 665 19.03 30.41 2.46
CA LEU A 665 20.09 31.06 1.69
C LEU A 665 21.30 31.34 2.60
N THR A 666 22.48 31.47 2.00
CA THR A 666 23.76 31.59 2.74
C THR A 666 24.11 33.01 3.15
N ARG A 667 23.39 34.03 2.64
CA ARG A 667 23.61 35.43 3.02
C ARG A 667 22.99 35.73 4.39
N GLN A 668 23.72 36.48 5.21
CA GLN A 668 23.22 37.01 6.48
C GLN A 668 22.34 38.23 6.19
N VAL A 669 21.17 38.31 6.84
CA VAL A 669 20.14 39.29 6.54
C VAL A 669 19.91 40.23 7.72
N ALA A 670 19.99 39.71 8.95
CA ALA A 670 19.84 40.49 10.17
C ALA A 670 20.89 40.10 11.23
N ARG A 671 21.23 41.04 12.11
CA ARG A 671 22.12 40.87 13.26
C ARG A 671 21.34 41.11 14.55
N SER A 672 21.60 40.31 15.59
CA SER A 672 21.07 40.54 16.93
C SER A 672 21.89 41.60 17.69
N LEU A 673 21.20 42.45 18.44
CA LEU A 673 21.81 43.48 19.29
C LEU A 673 22.43 42.95 20.59
N GLY A 674 22.15 41.69 20.99
CA GLY A 674 22.81 41.01 22.12
C GLY A 674 22.52 41.57 23.53
N VAL A 675 21.68 42.60 23.66
CA VAL A 675 21.33 43.24 24.96
C VAL A 675 20.58 42.27 25.88
N ASN A 676 19.69 41.46 25.30
CA ASN A 676 19.06 40.32 25.96
C ASN A 676 19.46 39.03 25.21
N PRO A 677 19.74 37.91 25.90
CA PRO A 677 19.88 36.62 25.23
C PRO A 677 18.53 36.19 24.63
N PRO A 678 18.53 35.40 23.53
CA PRO A 678 17.29 34.89 22.95
C PRO A 678 16.53 34.03 23.98
N PHE A 679 15.21 34.16 24.01
CA PHE A 679 14.40 33.45 25.01
C PHE A 679 14.27 31.97 24.61
N VAL A 680 14.69 31.06 25.50
CA VAL A 680 14.73 29.62 25.21
C VAL A 680 13.91 28.82 26.21
N GLN A 681 12.97 28.03 25.69
CA GLN A 681 12.03 27.23 26.49
C GLN A 681 12.10 25.75 26.08
N GLU A 682 12.69 24.91 26.93
CA GLU A 682 12.72 23.46 26.74
C GLU A 682 11.35 22.84 27.06
N THR A 683 10.57 22.60 26.01
CA THR A 683 9.19 22.09 26.06
C THR A 683 9.20 20.59 25.77
N ASN A 684 9.08 19.78 26.83
CA ASN A 684 9.13 18.31 26.70
C ASN A 684 7.78 17.69 26.27
N ASP A 685 6.91 18.49 25.67
CA ASP A 685 5.52 18.14 25.37
C ASP A 685 5.35 17.56 23.96
N PHE A 686 4.53 16.51 23.88
CA PHE A 686 4.18 15.83 22.63
C PHE A 686 3.09 16.60 21.89
N PHE A 687 3.47 17.59 21.07
CA PHE A 687 2.51 18.41 20.35
C PHE A 687 2.10 17.76 19.03
N THR A 688 0.81 17.39 18.91
CA THR A 688 0.24 16.85 17.66
C THR A 688 -0.86 17.76 17.14
N GLU A 689 -0.66 18.29 15.93
CA GLU A 689 -1.56 19.20 15.23
C GLU A 689 -2.14 18.54 13.97
N ASN A 690 -3.41 18.81 13.70
CA ASN A 690 -4.02 18.58 12.39
C ASN A 690 -4.01 19.92 11.65
N ILE A 691 -3.32 20.01 10.52
CA ILE A 691 -3.35 21.21 9.67
C ILE A 691 -3.99 20.86 8.33
N ALA A 692 -5.05 21.58 7.98
CA ALA A 692 -5.68 21.46 6.68
C ALA A 692 -4.81 22.14 5.62
N THR A 693 -4.35 21.37 4.65
CA THR A 693 -3.43 21.78 3.58
C THR A 693 -4.20 21.83 2.27
N THR A 694 -4.44 23.02 1.74
CA THR A 694 -5.29 23.19 0.54
C THR A 694 -4.57 22.78 -0.75
N THR A 695 -3.23 22.87 -0.80
CA THR A 695 -2.42 22.43 -1.93
C THR A 695 -1.32 21.43 -1.53
N GLU A 696 -0.82 20.64 -2.49
CA GLU A 696 0.34 19.73 -2.32
C GLU A 696 1.62 20.49 -1.88
N ARG A 697 1.69 21.80 -2.10
CA ARG A 697 2.82 22.62 -1.66
C ARG A 697 2.73 22.96 -0.17
N ASP A 698 1.53 23.13 0.38
CA ASP A 698 1.34 23.33 1.81
C ASP A 698 1.68 22.06 2.60
N THR A 699 1.29 20.91 2.05
CA THR A 699 1.72 19.57 2.46
C THR A 699 3.26 19.46 2.50
N ASN A 700 3.97 19.97 1.48
CA ASN A 700 5.43 19.97 1.43
C ASN A 700 6.09 20.91 2.47
N TYR A 701 5.50 22.05 2.82
CA TYR A 701 6.03 22.90 3.90
C TYR A 701 6.03 22.17 5.23
N VAL A 702 4.89 21.55 5.59
CA VAL A 702 4.74 20.87 6.86
C VAL A 702 5.67 19.65 6.94
N HIS A 703 5.81 18.88 5.84
CA HIS A 703 6.82 17.83 5.69
C HIS A 703 8.25 18.31 5.96
N GLN A 704 8.64 19.45 5.40
CA GLN A 704 9.93 20.09 5.68
C GLN A 704 9.97 20.85 7.02
N GLY A 705 8.92 20.72 7.82
CA GLY A 705 8.83 21.25 9.17
C GLY A 705 8.40 22.71 9.30
N TRP A 706 8.11 23.42 8.22
CA TRP A 706 7.79 24.85 8.22
C TRP A 706 6.33 25.11 8.66
N SER A 707 6.07 26.25 9.29
CA SER A 707 4.71 26.72 9.56
C SER A 707 3.99 27.05 8.25
N ILE A 708 2.69 26.73 8.16
CA ILE A 708 1.83 27.19 7.07
C ILE A 708 1.60 28.69 7.15
N ASP A 709 1.73 29.32 8.33
CA ASP A 709 1.70 30.78 8.42
C ASP A 709 2.88 31.47 7.72
N ALA A 710 3.93 30.73 7.33
CA ALA A 710 4.93 31.25 6.40
C ALA A 710 4.38 31.46 4.97
N THR A 711 3.15 31.02 4.66
CA THR A 711 2.43 31.34 3.40
C THR A 711 1.36 32.41 3.56
N SER A 712 0.86 32.66 4.78
CA SER A 712 -0.02 33.80 5.08
C SER A 712 0.81 35.08 5.32
N THR A 713 1.97 34.95 5.97
CA THR A 713 3.00 36.00 6.17
C THR A 713 3.88 36.21 4.91
N ILE A 714 3.41 35.78 3.75
CA ILE A 714 4.12 35.96 2.48
C ILE A 714 4.09 37.45 2.10
N SER A 715 5.26 38.02 1.80
CA SER A 715 5.31 39.35 1.18
C SER A 715 4.51 39.32 -0.13
N PRO A 716 3.79 40.39 -0.52
CA PRO A 716 2.91 40.32 -1.69
C PRO A 716 3.66 39.87 -2.98
N TRP A 717 4.91 40.32 -3.09
CA TRP A 717 5.96 39.89 -4.01
C TRP A 717 6.16 38.38 -4.15
N THR A 718 6.06 37.63 -3.06
CA THR A 718 6.23 36.17 -3.00
C THR A 718 4.94 35.41 -3.30
N LEU A 719 3.77 36.02 -3.07
CA LEU A 719 2.48 35.49 -3.53
C LEU A 719 2.45 35.42 -5.07
N SER A 720 3.09 36.39 -5.73
CA SER A 720 3.22 36.43 -7.19
C SER A 720 3.91 35.20 -7.79
N ARG A 721 4.90 34.63 -7.10
CA ARG A 721 5.67 33.45 -7.54
C ARG A 721 4.91 32.15 -7.28
N THR A 722 4.05 32.21 -6.26
CA THR A 722 3.29 31.09 -5.74
C THR A 722 2.08 30.78 -6.61
N ILE A 723 1.33 31.81 -7.00
CA ILE A 723 0.23 31.69 -8.00
C ILE A 723 0.77 31.20 -9.35
N THR A 724 2.01 31.54 -9.71
CA THR A 724 2.60 31.16 -11.00
C THR A 724 3.12 29.71 -11.09
N ARG A 725 3.46 29.05 -9.97
CA ARG A 725 3.98 27.67 -10.00
C ARG A 725 2.94 26.61 -9.63
N ASN A 726 1.75 27.01 -9.18
CA ASN A 726 0.74 26.13 -8.62
C ASN A 726 -0.55 26.15 -9.46
N GLY A 727 -1.05 24.98 -9.87
CA GLY A 727 -2.38 24.82 -10.47
C GLY A 727 -3.33 24.05 -9.54
N PRO A 728 -4.66 24.32 -9.57
CA PRO A 728 -5.63 23.64 -8.71
C PRO A 728 -6.02 22.25 -9.23
N ASN A 729 -6.32 21.33 -8.31
CA ASN A 729 -6.99 20.05 -8.57
C ASN A 729 -8.44 20.10 -8.07
N ASN A 730 -9.36 19.41 -8.76
CA ASN A 730 -10.80 19.41 -8.44
C ASN A 730 -11.18 18.60 -7.17
N SER A 731 -10.21 17.97 -6.50
CA SER A 731 -10.38 17.24 -5.23
C SER A 731 -9.77 18.07 -4.09
N GLY A 732 -10.62 18.80 -3.36
CA GLY A 732 -10.16 19.78 -2.36
C GLY A 732 -9.65 19.17 -1.05
N ALA A 733 -8.79 19.94 -0.37
CA ALA A 733 -8.28 19.76 0.99
C ALA A 733 -7.61 18.40 1.31
N TRP A 734 -6.27 18.44 1.38
CA TRP A 734 -5.46 17.40 2.03
C TRP A 734 -5.43 17.68 3.54
N ILE A 735 -5.35 16.66 4.38
CA ILE A 735 -5.13 16.85 5.82
C ILE A 735 -3.73 16.36 6.16
N THR A 736 -2.92 17.28 6.68
CA THR A 736 -1.57 17.00 7.15
C THR A 736 -1.55 16.97 8.68
N ARG A 737 -1.32 15.80 9.27
CA ARG A 737 -1.16 15.63 10.70
C ARG A 737 0.32 15.58 11.06
N ARG A 738 0.76 16.48 11.95
CA ARG A 738 2.15 16.59 12.37
C ARG A 738 2.30 16.38 13.87
N THR A 739 3.39 15.71 14.26
CA THR A 739 3.70 15.35 15.64
C THR A 739 5.13 15.76 15.96
N VAL A 740 5.31 16.63 16.96
CA VAL A 740 6.59 16.99 17.56
C VAL A 740 6.79 16.17 18.83
N ILE A 741 7.96 15.54 18.99
CA ILE A 741 8.21 14.54 20.03
C ILE A 741 9.05 15.10 21.18
N LYS A 742 9.97 16.03 20.87
CA LYS A 742 10.72 16.87 21.81
C LYS A 742 10.97 18.22 21.18
N ARG A 743 10.88 19.29 21.98
CA ARG A 743 10.95 20.68 21.53
C ARG A 743 11.83 21.51 22.46
N LEU A 744 12.66 22.35 21.89
CA LEU A 744 13.30 23.48 22.54
C LEU A 744 13.01 24.68 21.63
N SER A 745 12.07 25.54 22.05
CA SER A 745 11.73 26.75 21.30
C SER A 745 12.75 27.84 21.62
N VAL A 746 13.20 28.55 20.59
CA VAL A 746 14.07 29.72 20.65
C VAL A 746 13.31 30.89 20.01
N GLN A 747 13.03 31.91 20.81
CA GLN A 747 12.32 33.13 20.40
C GLN A 747 13.28 34.31 20.33
N VAL A 748 13.17 35.07 19.24
CA VAL A 748 13.92 36.31 18.97
C VAL A 748 12.91 37.40 18.63
N SER A 749 12.98 38.55 19.32
CA SER A 749 12.11 39.68 19.01
C SER A 749 12.56 40.39 17.74
N LEU A 750 11.61 40.83 16.91
CA LEU A 750 11.89 41.65 15.73
C LEU A 750 12.53 43.02 16.12
N THR A 751 12.24 43.52 17.33
CA THR A 751 12.85 44.75 17.88
C THR A 751 14.34 44.64 18.15
N ASP A 752 14.84 43.41 18.32
CA ASP A 752 16.20 43.13 18.79
C ASP A 752 17.11 42.75 17.61
N LEU A 753 16.57 42.87 16.39
CA LEU A 753 17.19 42.58 15.10
C LEU A 753 17.33 43.86 14.28
N VAL A 754 18.50 44.03 13.66
CA VAL A 754 18.78 45.12 12.72
C VAL A 754 19.16 44.50 11.37
N PRO A 755 18.64 45.00 10.22
CA PRO A 755 19.07 44.53 8.91
C PRO A 755 20.57 44.74 8.70
N THR A 756 21.19 43.83 7.95
CA THR A 756 22.56 44.04 7.44
C THR A 756 22.55 45.15 6.38
N SER A 757 23.55 46.03 6.38
CA SER A 757 23.62 47.17 5.45
C SER A 757 23.61 46.72 3.98
N GLU A 758 24.37 45.66 3.67
CA GLU A 758 24.44 45.06 2.33
C GLU A 758 23.05 44.66 1.76
N PHE A 759 22.13 44.25 2.63
CA PHE A 759 20.77 43.87 2.23
C PHE A 759 19.88 45.08 1.93
N GLN A 760 20.02 46.17 2.71
CA GLN A 760 19.29 47.41 2.46
C GLN A 760 19.76 48.05 1.13
N ASP A 761 21.08 48.12 0.92
CA ASP A 761 21.68 48.74 -0.26
C ASP A 761 21.22 48.07 -1.57
N GLU A 762 21.17 46.73 -1.63
CA GLU A 762 20.75 46.02 -2.85
C GLU A 762 19.25 46.24 -3.17
N ILE A 763 18.41 46.53 -2.16
CA ILE A 763 16.99 46.87 -2.37
C ILE A 763 16.78 48.33 -2.80
N GLU A 764 17.56 49.28 -2.27
CA GLU A 764 17.48 50.68 -2.73
C GLU A 764 17.87 50.81 -4.21
N VAL A 765 18.89 50.05 -4.66
CA VAL A 765 19.29 49.93 -6.07
C VAL A 765 18.24 49.22 -6.93
N ALA A 766 17.49 48.27 -6.37
CA ALA A 766 16.38 47.62 -7.08
C ALA A 766 15.16 48.55 -7.27
N LEU A 767 14.93 49.46 -6.32
CA LEU A 767 13.87 50.48 -6.39
C LEU A 767 14.25 51.71 -7.23
N SER A 768 15.51 51.88 -7.63
CA SER A 768 15.96 52.98 -8.50
C SER A 768 15.89 52.68 -10.00
N GLN A 769 15.35 51.53 -10.40
CA GLN A 769 15.22 51.14 -11.81
C GLN A 769 14.19 52.01 -12.56
N PRO A 770 14.32 52.22 -13.89
CA PRO A 770 13.60 53.30 -14.58
C PRO A 770 12.15 53.00 -15.01
N THR A 771 11.67 51.75 -14.92
CA THR A 771 10.27 51.41 -15.26
C THR A 771 9.64 50.49 -14.23
N VAL A 772 8.31 50.59 -14.05
CA VAL A 772 7.53 49.75 -13.11
C VAL A 772 7.82 48.26 -13.27
N PHE A 773 7.90 47.76 -14.51
CA PHE A 773 8.20 46.35 -14.76
C PHE A 773 9.66 45.96 -14.42
N GLN A 774 10.63 46.85 -14.67
CA GLN A 774 12.02 46.60 -14.31
C GLN A 774 12.26 46.70 -12.79
N GLN A 775 11.60 47.66 -12.12
CA GLN A 775 11.56 47.74 -10.65
C GLN A 775 10.97 46.45 -10.08
N PHE A 776 9.81 46.01 -10.57
CA PHE A 776 9.17 44.77 -10.14
C PHE A 776 10.10 43.55 -10.32
N ARG A 777 10.78 43.45 -11.47
CA ARG A 777 11.73 42.37 -11.76
C ARG A 777 13.00 42.43 -10.91
N ALA A 778 13.58 43.60 -10.68
CA ALA A 778 14.81 43.75 -9.89
C ALA A 778 14.57 43.45 -8.41
N VAL A 779 13.47 43.94 -7.84
CA VAL A 779 13.03 43.64 -6.47
C VAL A 779 12.84 42.13 -6.29
N TYR A 780 12.17 41.47 -7.23
CA TYR A 780 11.98 40.01 -7.26
C TYR A 780 13.32 39.26 -7.29
N CYS A 781 14.26 39.67 -8.14
CA CYS A 781 15.60 39.09 -8.20
C CYS A 781 16.43 39.31 -6.93
N THR A 782 16.18 40.39 -6.18
CA THR A 782 16.89 40.68 -4.92
C THR A 782 16.39 39.76 -3.80
N PHE A 783 15.07 39.63 -3.62
CA PHE A 783 14.50 38.67 -2.67
C PHE A 783 14.88 37.21 -3.00
N HIS A 784 15.00 36.85 -4.28
CA HIS A 784 15.48 35.53 -4.69
C HIS A 784 16.94 35.22 -4.26
N LYS A 785 17.80 36.24 -4.05
CA LYS A 785 19.19 36.06 -3.57
C LYS A 785 19.33 36.07 -2.05
N TRP A 786 18.52 36.87 -1.35
CA TRP A 786 18.67 37.15 0.08
C TRP A 786 17.67 36.41 0.97
N GLY A 787 16.44 36.19 0.48
CA GLY A 787 15.35 35.54 1.19
C GLY A 787 14.11 36.41 1.30
N ASP A 788 12.95 35.76 1.24
CA ASP A 788 11.62 36.36 1.27
C ASP A 788 11.13 36.63 2.71
N VAL A 789 11.60 35.80 3.65
CA VAL A 789 11.26 35.83 5.08
C VAL A 789 12.50 35.54 5.95
N VAL A 790 12.44 35.99 7.20
CA VAL A 790 13.37 35.64 8.29
C VAL A 790 12.63 34.91 9.43
N PRO A 791 13.28 34.00 10.17
CA PRO A 791 12.66 33.29 11.28
C PRO A 791 12.75 34.08 12.59
N LEU A 792 11.66 34.12 13.35
CA LEU A 792 11.60 34.78 14.67
C LEU A 792 11.41 33.79 15.83
N GLU A 793 10.70 32.68 15.61
CA GLU A 793 10.60 31.59 16.58
C GLU A 793 10.93 30.25 15.91
N ILE A 794 11.86 29.51 16.52
CA ILE A 794 12.47 28.31 15.96
C ILE A 794 12.46 27.19 16.99
N ASP A 795 11.89 26.05 16.62
CA ASP A 795 11.93 24.84 17.42
C ASP A 795 13.08 23.93 16.98
N MET A 796 13.88 23.50 17.95
CA MET A 796 14.87 22.45 17.78
C MET A 796 14.45 21.17 18.51
N GLY A 797 14.71 20.01 17.92
CA GLY A 797 14.28 18.71 18.47
C GLY A 797 14.02 17.65 17.42
N ILE A 798 12.86 16.97 17.52
CA ILE A 798 12.46 15.84 16.64
C ILE A 798 10.98 15.95 16.28
N SER A 799 10.62 15.78 15.00
CA SER A 799 9.22 15.75 14.55
C SER A 799 8.97 14.76 13.40
N LEU A 800 7.71 14.40 13.19
CA LEU A 800 7.20 13.51 12.13
C LEU A 800 5.91 14.04 11.52
N THR A 801 5.64 13.70 10.26
CA THR A 801 4.53 14.25 9.46
C THR A 801 3.82 13.19 8.62
N PHE A 802 2.49 13.27 8.57
CA PHE A 802 1.58 12.33 7.89
C PHE A 802 0.60 13.13 7.03
N THR A 803 0.34 12.70 5.80
CA THR A 803 -0.33 13.55 4.79
C THR A 803 -1.28 12.73 3.93
N ASP A 804 -2.59 12.97 4.04
CA ASP A 804 -3.58 12.06 3.47
C ASP A 804 -4.55 12.66 2.46
N LEU A 805 -4.89 11.80 1.48
CA LEU A 805 -6.09 11.83 0.67
C LEU A 805 -7.10 10.88 1.34
N GLU A 806 -8.31 11.38 1.61
CA GLU A 806 -9.46 10.66 2.16
C GLU A 806 -9.38 10.14 3.63
N SER A 807 -9.81 11.04 4.51
CA SER A 807 -10.80 10.82 5.60
C SER A 807 -10.52 9.91 6.81
N ASN A 808 -9.65 8.89 6.76
CA ASN A 808 -9.51 7.91 7.87
C ASN A 808 -8.61 8.34 9.07
N ILE A 809 -8.55 9.64 9.37
CA ILE A 809 -7.55 10.26 10.28
C ILE A 809 -7.97 10.26 11.77
N SER A 810 -9.18 9.78 12.10
CA SER A 810 -9.76 9.77 13.47
C SER A 810 -9.04 8.87 14.49
N GLN A 811 -7.99 8.15 14.09
CA GLN A 811 -7.38 7.08 14.90
C GLN A 811 -6.09 7.42 15.67
N LEU A 812 -5.48 8.60 15.48
CA LEU A 812 -4.28 8.99 16.24
C LEU A 812 -4.64 9.59 17.62
N PRO A 813 -4.17 9.02 18.75
CA PRO A 813 -4.46 9.52 20.10
C PRO A 813 -3.78 10.86 20.40
N ALA A 814 -4.40 11.72 21.20
CA ALA A 814 -3.80 12.96 21.72
C ALA A 814 -2.80 12.74 22.88
N THR A 815 -2.57 11.48 23.26
CA THR A 815 -2.04 11.07 24.57
C THR A 815 -0.88 10.06 24.48
N ALA A 816 -0.23 9.95 23.31
CA ALA A 816 0.85 8.98 23.09
C ALA A 816 2.15 9.39 23.79
N ASN A 817 2.80 8.44 24.49
CA ASN A 817 3.98 8.73 25.34
C ASN A 817 5.30 8.60 24.56
N TRP A 818 6.32 9.41 24.88
CA TRP A 818 7.47 9.68 24.00
C TRP A 818 8.44 8.52 23.77
N ARG A 819 8.41 7.46 24.57
CA ARG A 819 9.36 6.33 24.46
C ARG A 819 9.07 5.40 23.28
N ASP A 820 7.96 5.61 22.58
CA ASP A 820 7.20 4.57 21.92
C ASP A 820 6.98 4.88 20.42
N THR A 821 7.96 4.56 19.57
CA THR A 821 7.98 5.05 18.17
C THR A 821 7.48 4.11 17.06
N TYR A 822 7.24 2.79 17.25
CA TYR A 822 6.63 1.95 16.18
C TYR A 822 5.16 2.29 15.87
N TYR A 823 4.37 2.99 16.72
CA TYR A 823 2.97 3.31 16.35
C TYR A 823 2.94 4.07 15.01
N LEU A 824 3.90 4.99 14.88
CA LEU A 824 4.17 5.82 13.71
C LEU A 824 4.66 4.98 12.50
N MET A 825 5.31 3.83 12.73
CA MET A 825 5.64 2.81 11.71
C MET A 825 4.49 1.86 11.35
N THR A 826 3.26 2.16 11.80
CA THR A 826 2.06 1.36 11.49
C THR A 826 1.03 2.15 10.67
N ILE A 827 1.18 3.47 10.57
CA ILE A 827 0.36 4.34 9.73
C ILE A 827 0.80 4.13 8.28
N ARG A 828 -0.06 3.48 7.49
CA ARG A 828 0.25 2.99 6.14
C ARG A 828 -0.39 3.84 5.03
N THR A 829 -0.61 5.11 5.33
CA THR A 829 -1.32 6.08 4.49
C THR A 829 -0.33 7.12 3.94
N GLY A 830 -0.78 8.23 3.33
CA GLY A 830 -0.04 8.97 2.31
C GLY A 830 1.36 9.52 2.68
N ARG A 831 2.28 9.42 1.70
CA ARG A 831 3.67 9.98 1.63
C ARG A 831 4.30 10.39 2.98
N THR A 832 4.60 9.45 3.86
CA THR A 832 5.39 9.76 5.07
C THR A 832 6.84 10.09 4.72
N THR A 833 7.20 11.39 4.76
CA THR A 833 8.60 11.82 4.70
C THR A 833 9.19 11.94 6.11
N ARG A 834 10.47 11.60 6.24
CA ARG A 834 11.29 11.86 7.43
C ARG A 834 12.36 12.84 7.01
N GLN A 835 12.45 13.98 7.69
CA GLN A 835 13.56 14.92 7.49
C GLN A 835 14.89 14.19 7.77
N ASP A 836 15.91 14.43 6.93
CA ASP A 836 17.12 13.60 6.71
C ASP A 836 16.98 12.38 5.79
N GLY A 837 15.80 12.09 5.22
CA GLY A 837 15.62 11.10 4.15
C GLY A 837 15.88 11.68 2.76
N ASN A 838 16.75 11.05 1.96
CA ASN A 838 17.14 11.59 0.64
C ASN A 838 16.00 11.45 -0.39
N ASN A 839 15.67 12.53 -1.10
CA ASN A 839 14.34 12.74 -1.70
C ASN A 839 14.01 11.93 -2.98
N SER A 840 14.87 11.01 -3.42
CA SER A 840 14.68 10.27 -4.69
C SER A 840 15.31 8.87 -4.70
N ALA A 841 14.55 7.89 -4.19
CA ALA A 841 14.74 6.48 -4.54
C ALA A 841 13.37 5.88 -4.91
N ASN A 842 13.27 5.27 -6.10
CA ASN A 842 12.01 4.71 -6.59
C ASN A 842 11.50 3.61 -5.66
N TRP A 843 10.17 3.49 -5.50
CA TRP A 843 9.51 2.59 -4.55
C TRP A 843 9.74 1.09 -4.84
N GLY A 844 10.91 0.60 -4.43
CA GLY A 844 11.19 -0.82 -4.23
C GLY A 844 10.55 -1.31 -2.92
N LYS A 845 10.19 -2.59 -2.87
CA LYS A 845 9.50 -3.20 -1.72
C LYS A 845 10.45 -3.55 -0.56
N GLU A 846 11.32 -2.63 -0.13
CA GLU A 846 12.22 -2.88 1.01
C GLU A 846 12.75 -1.60 1.69
N VAL A 847 11.86 -0.90 2.41
CA VAL A 847 12.26 -0.07 3.57
C VAL A 847 11.27 -0.32 4.72
N TRP A 848 11.52 -1.35 5.51
CA TRP A 848 11.15 -1.28 6.93
C TRP A 848 12.32 -0.61 7.64
N PRO A 849 12.12 0.47 8.40
CA PRO A 849 13.21 1.16 9.07
C PRO A 849 13.97 0.20 9.99
N SER A 850 15.27 0.05 9.76
CA SER A 850 16.13 -0.73 10.63
C SER A 850 16.19 -0.03 11.99
N MET A 851 15.69 -0.70 13.04
CA MET A 851 15.95 -0.30 14.42
C MET A 851 17.40 -0.64 14.79
N SER A 852 18.32 0.06 14.14
CA SER A 852 19.68 0.19 14.64
C SER A 852 19.60 0.90 15.99
N TYR A 853 20.09 0.24 17.03
CA TYR A 853 20.37 0.90 18.29
C TYR A 853 21.43 1.98 18.01
N THR A 854 21.23 3.21 18.49
CA THR A 854 22.37 4.09 18.79
C THR A 854 22.03 5.19 19.80
N SER A 855 23.10 5.78 20.32
CA SER A 855 23.17 6.72 21.45
C SER A 855 22.66 8.15 21.10
N PRO A 856 22.76 9.17 21.97
CA PRO A 856 21.76 10.24 22.06
C PRO A 856 21.66 11.17 20.83
N LEU A 857 20.47 11.76 20.74
CA LEU A 857 19.96 12.50 19.60
C LEU A 857 20.71 13.81 19.35
N THR A 858 21.06 14.06 18.09
CA THR A 858 21.52 15.37 17.63
C THR A 858 20.33 16.33 17.55
N TRP A 859 20.31 17.39 18.35
CA TRP A 859 19.29 18.45 18.25
C TRP A 859 19.40 19.13 16.88
N ARG A 860 18.30 19.23 16.13
CA ARG A 860 18.23 19.89 14.82
C ARG A 860 17.02 20.81 14.78
N GLN A 861 17.08 21.87 13.98
CA GLN A 861 15.90 22.66 13.65
C GLN A 861 14.82 21.75 13.05
N ILE A 862 13.64 21.75 13.66
CA ILE A 862 12.47 20.98 13.20
C ILE A 862 11.32 21.89 12.76
N ARG A 863 11.14 23.06 13.37
CA ARG A 863 10.05 23.98 13.00
C ARG A 863 10.52 25.42 13.09
N ILE A 864 9.94 26.24 12.22
CA ILE A 864 9.81 27.68 12.46
C ILE A 864 8.32 27.93 12.59
N THR A 865 7.86 28.37 13.75
CA THR A 865 6.46 28.71 14.03
C THR A 865 6.13 30.09 13.51
N LYS A 866 7.02 31.06 13.76
CA LYS A 866 6.85 32.47 13.40
C LYS A 866 7.97 32.95 12.49
N VAL A 867 7.60 33.56 11.38
CA VAL A 867 8.47 34.33 10.48
C VAL A 867 8.07 35.81 10.49
N ALA A 868 8.93 36.67 9.96
CA ALA A 868 8.56 37.98 9.44
C ALA A 868 8.97 38.08 7.96
N PRO A 869 8.25 38.84 7.12
CA PRO A 869 8.71 39.20 5.78
C PRO A 869 10.00 40.00 5.89
N THR A 870 10.99 39.76 5.02
CA THR A 870 12.26 40.51 5.09
C THR A 870 12.09 42.01 4.84
N ILE A 871 10.93 42.42 4.32
CA ILE A 871 10.54 43.83 4.14
C ILE A 871 10.33 44.53 5.49
N GLU A 872 9.82 43.86 6.52
CA GLU A 872 9.52 44.48 7.83
C GLU A 872 10.79 44.92 8.58
N LEU A 873 11.96 44.34 8.24
CA LEU A 873 13.26 44.78 8.75
C LEU A 873 13.76 46.09 8.12
N LEU A 874 13.24 46.49 6.94
CA LEU A 874 13.71 47.66 6.21
C LEU A 874 13.10 48.96 6.78
N PRO A 875 13.78 50.11 6.67
CA PRO A 875 13.19 51.41 6.99
C PRO A 875 11.84 51.64 6.29
N PRO A 876 10.83 52.22 6.97
CA PRO A 876 9.44 52.28 6.47
C PRO A 876 9.30 53.00 5.12
N LYS A 877 10.15 54.00 4.84
CA LYS A 877 10.23 54.72 3.55
C LYS A 877 10.58 53.82 2.35
N ILE A 878 11.18 52.65 2.59
CA ILE A 878 11.45 51.62 1.57
C ILE A 878 10.23 50.69 1.44
N GLN A 879 9.61 50.33 2.56
CA GLN A 879 8.42 49.46 2.61
C GLN A 879 7.25 50.07 1.82
N GLU A 880 6.97 51.37 2.01
CA GLU A 880 5.89 52.10 1.34
C GLU A 880 6.03 52.06 -0.19
N ARG A 881 7.24 52.34 -0.71
CA ARG A 881 7.57 52.25 -2.15
C ARG A 881 7.42 50.83 -2.71
N LEU A 882 7.70 49.80 -1.91
CA LEU A 882 7.49 48.40 -2.29
C LEU A 882 6.00 48.01 -2.33
N LEU A 883 5.13 48.67 -1.56
CA LEU A 883 3.68 48.43 -1.57
C LEU A 883 3.01 49.15 -2.75
N GLU A 884 3.33 50.42 -3.00
CA GLU A 884 2.84 51.17 -4.18
C GLU A 884 3.18 50.47 -5.51
N LEU A 885 4.36 49.84 -5.56
CA LEU A 885 4.83 49.12 -6.74
C LEU A 885 4.12 47.77 -6.92
N TYR A 886 3.76 47.10 -5.82
CA TYR A 886 3.03 45.83 -5.88
C TYR A 886 1.57 46.00 -6.30
N ALA A 887 0.91 47.10 -5.94
CA ALA A 887 -0.51 47.34 -6.26
C ALA A 887 -0.82 47.36 -7.78
N LYS A 888 0.20 47.49 -8.64
CA LYS A 888 0.13 47.67 -10.10
C LYS A 888 0.31 46.34 -10.86
N ARG A 889 -0.28 45.24 -10.37
CA ARG A 889 0.13 43.86 -10.71
C ARG A 889 -0.82 43.08 -11.65
N LEU A 890 -0.22 42.37 -12.61
CA LEU A 890 -0.83 41.53 -13.64
C LEU A 890 -1.04 40.05 -13.22
N SER A 891 -1.97 39.36 -13.89
CA SER A 891 -2.12 37.89 -13.81
C SER A 891 -1.29 37.15 -14.87
N TYR A 892 -0.63 36.08 -14.47
CA TYR A 892 0.36 35.31 -15.24
C TYR A 892 0.42 33.88 -14.68
N VAL A 893 0.53 32.84 -15.52
CA VAL A 893 0.65 31.42 -15.09
C VAL A 893 1.56 30.63 -16.07
N PRO A 894 2.83 30.36 -15.71
CA PRO A 894 3.82 29.62 -16.51
C PRO A 894 3.76 28.07 -16.40
N ALA A 895 4.85 27.44 -16.85
CA ALA A 895 4.94 26.16 -17.55
C ALA A 895 4.43 24.85 -16.91
N ILE A 896 4.17 23.89 -17.81
CA ILE A 896 3.71 22.51 -17.58
C ILE A 896 4.76 21.62 -16.88
N THR A 897 4.28 20.79 -15.96
CA THR A 897 5.02 19.61 -15.44
C THR A 897 5.10 18.52 -16.51
N ILE A 898 6.23 18.43 -17.22
CA ILE A 898 6.46 17.38 -18.24
C ILE A 898 6.91 16.08 -17.55
N GLY A 899 6.14 15.00 -17.73
CA GLY A 899 6.53 13.65 -17.30
C GLY A 899 7.69 13.08 -18.15
N PRO A 900 8.48 12.13 -17.62
CA PRO A 900 9.75 11.74 -18.24
C PRO A 900 9.59 10.99 -19.58
N GLY A 901 9.80 11.70 -20.68
CA GLY A 901 10.43 11.15 -21.88
C GLY A 901 9.57 10.26 -22.80
N ASP A 902 8.30 10.57 -23.03
CA ASP A 902 7.56 9.99 -24.18
C ASP A 902 7.88 10.78 -25.47
N SER A 903 8.61 10.14 -26.39
CA SER A 903 9.03 10.71 -27.67
C SER A 903 7.90 10.97 -28.68
N SER A 904 6.64 10.68 -28.33
CA SER A 904 5.48 10.85 -29.22
C SER A 904 4.77 12.22 -29.11
N SER A 905 5.25 13.14 -28.26
CA SER A 905 4.56 14.41 -27.95
C SER A 905 5.44 15.66 -28.07
N LYS A 906 4.81 16.82 -28.28
CA LYS A 906 5.41 18.16 -28.33
C LYS A 906 4.57 19.17 -27.54
N THR A 907 5.20 20.16 -26.92
CA THR A 907 4.53 21.21 -26.13
C THR A 907 4.94 22.60 -26.61
N TYR A 908 4.00 23.55 -26.61
CA TYR A 908 4.21 24.96 -26.95
C TYR A 908 3.59 25.86 -25.88
N GLU A 909 4.22 27.02 -25.61
CA GLU A 909 3.90 27.91 -24.48
C GLU A 909 3.93 29.40 -24.91
N ASP A 910 2.78 30.08 -24.87
CA ASP A 910 2.67 31.52 -25.21
C ASP A 910 3.02 32.47 -24.04
N THR A 911 3.28 31.96 -22.82
CA THR A 911 3.36 32.78 -21.59
C THR A 911 4.25 34.03 -21.68
N PRO A 912 5.42 34.04 -22.38
CA PRO A 912 6.22 35.24 -22.60
C PRO A 912 5.49 36.45 -23.23
N HIS A 913 4.34 36.25 -23.87
CA HIS A 913 3.52 37.29 -24.48
C HIS A 913 2.36 37.78 -23.59
N ALA A 914 2.15 37.21 -22.40
CA ALA A 914 0.97 37.47 -21.56
C ALA A 914 0.82 38.92 -21.06
N THR A 915 1.85 39.76 -21.16
CA THR A 915 1.75 41.22 -20.88
C THR A 915 1.10 42.02 -22.01
N LYS A 916 0.77 41.39 -23.14
CA LYS A 916 0.28 42.02 -24.37
C LYS A 916 -1.21 41.74 -24.58
N GLN A 917 -1.86 42.52 -25.43
CA GLN A 917 -3.24 42.31 -25.87
C GLN A 917 -3.23 41.67 -27.26
N ILE A 918 -4.05 40.63 -27.48
CA ILE A 918 -4.24 40.01 -28.80
C ILE A 918 -4.89 41.03 -29.74
N SER A 919 -4.38 41.14 -30.97
CA SER A 919 -4.99 41.91 -32.07
C SER A 919 -5.61 40.99 -33.13
N SER A 920 -5.02 39.81 -33.38
CA SER A 920 -5.66 38.76 -34.16
C SER A 920 -5.23 37.35 -33.76
N VAL A 921 -6.09 36.37 -34.02
CA VAL A 921 -5.78 34.93 -33.90
C VAL A 921 -5.79 34.32 -35.29
N THR A 922 -4.72 33.64 -35.69
CA THR A 922 -4.67 32.86 -36.92
C THR A 922 -4.72 31.36 -36.59
N VAL A 923 -5.69 30.66 -37.17
CA VAL A 923 -5.86 29.21 -37.01
C VAL A 923 -5.84 28.55 -38.39
N TYR A 924 -5.07 27.48 -38.52
CA TYR A 924 -4.99 26.64 -39.72
C TYR A 924 -5.74 25.34 -39.45
N THR A 925 -6.68 24.99 -40.32
CA THR A 925 -7.61 23.87 -40.11
C THR A 925 -7.77 22.99 -41.35
N SER A 926 -7.81 21.69 -41.13
CA SER A 926 -8.46 20.73 -42.04
C SER A 926 -9.70 20.19 -41.30
N ASP A 927 -9.97 18.91 -41.39
CA ASP A 927 -10.82 18.13 -40.46
C ASP A 927 -10.50 18.37 -38.97
N TRP A 928 -9.26 18.80 -38.69
CA TRP A 928 -8.66 19.01 -37.37
C TRP A 928 -8.05 20.41 -37.23
N ILE A 929 -7.82 20.86 -35.99
CA ILE A 929 -6.96 22.02 -35.71
C ILE A 929 -5.49 21.63 -35.94
N ARG A 930 -4.82 22.25 -36.93
CA ARG A 930 -3.46 21.89 -37.39
C ARG A 930 -2.38 22.83 -36.87
N SER A 931 -2.63 24.14 -36.86
CA SER A 931 -1.75 25.10 -36.18
C SER A 931 -2.46 26.37 -35.72
N MET A 932 -1.86 27.04 -34.74
CA MET A 932 -2.38 28.27 -34.14
C MET A 932 -1.24 29.27 -33.93
N ARG A 933 -1.55 30.56 -34.06
CA ARG A 933 -0.64 31.68 -33.77
C ARG A 933 -1.45 32.88 -33.27
N PHE A 934 -0.94 33.59 -32.28
CA PHE A 934 -1.47 34.86 -31.82
C PHE A 934 -0.65 36.03 -32.36
N THR A 935 -1.33 37.09 -32.81
CA THR A 935 -0.75 38.39 -33.15
C THR A 935 -1.13 39.37 -32.05
N TYR A 936 -0.19 40.19 -31.60
CA TYR A 936 -0.39 41.16 -30.52
C TYR A 936 -0.47 42.60 -31.02
N ALA A 937 -1.00 43.50 -30.19
CA ALA A 937 -1.17 44.92 -30.53
C ALA A 937 0.16 45.64 -30.90
N ASP A 938 1.29 45.18 -30.36
CA ASP A 938 2.64 45.67 -30.70
C ASP A 938 3.23 45.04 -31.98
N LYS A 939 2.41 44.33 -32.76
CA LYS A 939 2.77 43.54 -33.96
C LYS A 939 3.75 42.39 -33.71
N THR A 940 4.06 42.04 -32.47
CA THR A 940 4.74 40.76 -32.22
C THR A 940 3.79 39.59 -32.41
N CYS A 941 4.34 38.45 -32.81
CA CYS A 941 3.60 37.20 -32.98
C CYS A 941 4.08 36.17 -31.96
N SER A 942 3.18 35.29 -31.51
CA SER A 942 3.57 34.12 -30.74
C SER A 942 4.23 33.04 -31.61
N ILE A 943 4.86 32.07 -30.96
CA ILE A 943 5.45 30.91 -31.64
C ILE A 943 4.34 30.17 -32.39
N LYS A 944 4.56 29.75 -33.65
CA LYS A 944 3.54 28.97 -34.36
C LYS A 944 3.44 27.58 -33.72
N HIS A 945 2.29 27.28 -33.12
CA HIS A 945 2.00 25.96 -32.54
C HIS A 945 1.76 24.97 -33.68
N GLU A 946 2.82 24.38 -34.24
CA GLU A 946 2.80 23.76 -35.57
C GLU A 946 2.85 22.22 -35.57
N GLY A 947 1.94 21.61 -36.34
CA GLY A 947 1.98 20.22 -36.81
C GLY A 947 2.73 20.07 -38.14
N THR A 948 2.91 18.85 -38.63
CA THR A 948 3.85 18.55 -39.75
C THR A 948 3.23 18.47 -41.15
N GLU A 949 1.98 18.90 -41.35
CA GLU A 949 1.33 18.93 -42.68
C GLU A 949 1.08 20.36 -43.17
N GLY A 950 1.27 20.58 -44.47
CA GLY A 950 1.17 21.89 -45.13
C GLY A 950 -0.16 22.20 -45.82
N TYR A 951 -1.17 21.33 -45.72
CA TYR A 951 -2.45 21.47 -46.44
C TYR A 951 -3.61 21.78 -45.48
N GLY A 952 -4.42 22.79 -45.81
CA GLY A 952 -5.59 23.21 -45.02
C GLY A 952 -6.04 24.64 -45.32
N ALA A 953 -7.17 25.04 -44.75
CA ALA A 953 -7.67 26.41 -44.81
C ALA A 953 -7.03 27.28 -43.71
N VAL A 954 -6.94 28.59 -43.96
CA VAL A 954 -6.40 29.58 -43.01
C VAL A 954 -7.50 30.55 -42.61
N HIS A 955 -7.76 30.68 -41.32
CA HIS A 955 -8.77 31.57 -40.78
C HIS A 955 -8.12 32.58 -39.83
N GLU A 956 -8.37 33.88 -40.05
CA GLU A 956 -7.91 34.95 -39.17
C GLU A 956 -9.12 35.63 -38.49
N PHE A 957 -9.12 35.69 -37.16
CA PHE A 957 -10.10 36.40 -36.36
C PHE A 957 -9.46 37.65 -35.77
N LYS A 958 -9.81 38.83 -36.31
CA LYS A 958 -9.29 40.14 -35.86
C LYS A 958 -10.19 40.71 -34.78
N LEU A 959 -9.59 41.27 -33.73
CA LEU A 959 -10.30 41.99 -32.68
C LEU A 959 -10.31 43.49 -33.00
N VAL A 960 -11.42 44.15 -32.68
CA VAL A 960 -11.53 45.62 -32.75
C VAL A 960 -10.91 46.24 -31.50
N GLU A 961 -10.56 47.52 -31.52
CA GLU A 961 -10.09 48.24 -30.34
C GLU A 961 -11.12 48.16 -29.19
N GLY A 962 -10.67 47.79 -27.99
CA GLY A 962 -11.54 47.47 -26.84
C GLY A 962 -12.25 46.11 -26.87
N GLU A 963 -12.18 45.36 -27.98
CA GLU A 963 -12.72 44.00 -28.06
C GLU A 963 -11.72 42.98 -27.50
N CYS A 964 -12.23 41.99 -26.77
CA CYS A 964 -11.43 41.01 -26.04
C CYS A 964 -12.13 39.64 -26.01
N ILE A 965 -11.38 38.56 -26.17
CA ILE A 965 -11.92 37.18 -26.11
C ILE A 965 -12.15 36.80 -24.63
N THR A 966 -13.37 36.36 -24.31
CA THR A 966 -13.83 36.04 -22.94
C THR A 966 -14.21 34.58 -22.77
N GLU A 967 -14.64 33.89 -23.84
CA GLU A 967 -14.90 32.44 -23.82
C GLU A 967 -14.36 31.77 -25.10
N MET A 968 -14.13 30.47 -25.01
CA MET A 968 -13.73 29.61 -26.12
C MET A 968 -14.43 28.25 -25.99
N ILE A 969 -14.90 27.67 -27.09
CA ILE A 969 -15.52 26.34 -27.14
C ILE A 969 -14.59 25.42 -27.91
N ILE A 970 -14.31 24.24 -27.35
CA ILE A 970 -13.40 23.24 -27.92
C ILE A 970 -14.19 21.96 -28.19
N TRP A 971 -13.98 21.31 -29.34
CA TRP A 971 -14.57 20.00 -29.65
C TRP A 971 -13.49 18.92 -29.67
N HIS A 972 -13.64 17.90 -28.81
CA HIS A 972 -12.66 16.83 -28.59
C HIS A 972 -13.11 15.48 -29.15
N SER A 973 -12.25 14.82 -29.93
CA SER A 973 -12.43 13.48 -30.49
C SER A 973 -12.22 12.36 -29.48
N GLN A 974 -12.83 11.20 -29.75
CA GLN A 974 -12.58 9.94 -29.02
C GLN A 974 -11.08 9.56 -28.99
N GLN A 975 -10.30 9.93 -30.01
CA GLN A 975 -8.85 9.67 -30.06
C GLN A 975 -7.99 10.67 -29.25
N GLN A 976 -8.63 11.59 -28.50
CA GLN A 976 -7.99 12.69 -27.76
C GLN A 976 -7.27 13.72 -28.65
N TYR A 977 -7.89 14.10 -29.77
CA TYR A 977 -7.49 15.21 -30.64
C TYR A 977 -8.54 16.33 -30.67
N ILE A 978 -8.15 17.55 -31.04
CA ILE A 978 -9.04 18.72 -31.15
C ILE A 978 -9.59 18.82 -32.58
N GLY A 979 -10.85 18.44 -32.76
CA GLY A 979 -11.55 18.45 -34.05
C GLY A 979 -12.14 19.80 -34.43
N GLY A 980 -12.41 20.69 -33.46
CA GLY A 980 -12.92 22.03 -33.77
C GLY A 980 -12.82 23.04 -32.62
N LEU A 981 -13.01 24.32 -32.95
CA LEU A 981 -12.84 25.47 -32.05
C LEU A 981 -13.78 26.63 -32.40
N GLN A 982 -14.19 27.42 -31.40
CA GLN A 982 -14.91 28.69 -31.56
C GLN A 982 -14.51 29.68 -30.46
N PHE A 983 -14.39 30.98 -30.76
CA PHE A 983 -14.12 32.05 -29.78
C PHE A 983 -15.35 32.94 -29.58
N ILE A 984 -15.49 33.55 -28.40
CA ILE A 984 -16.56 34.50 -28.05
C ILE A 984 -15.94 35.72 -27.35
N THR A 985 -16.36 36.93 -27.73
CA THR A 985 -15.83 38.20 -27.19
C THR A 985 -16.72 38.85 -26.12
N ASN A 986 -16.15 39.81 -25.38
CA ASN A 986 -16.85 40.68 -24.42
C ASN A 986 -18.08 41.40 -25.02
N LEU A 987 -18.05 41.68 -26.33
CA LEU A 987 -19.18 42.26 -27.09
C LEU A 987 -20.24 41.23 -27.53
N GLY A 988 -20.05 39.96 -27.18
CA GLY A 988 -20.93 38.85 -27.57
C GLY A 988 -20.74 38.38 -29.01
N ARG A 989 -19.63 38.76 -29.68
CA ARG A 989 -19.32 38.32 -31.03
C ARG A 989 -18.69 36.93 -31.02
N CYS A 990 -19.31 35.97 -31.69
CA CYS A 990 -18.74 34.65 -31.91
C CYS A 990 -17.84 34.65 -33.16
N SER A 991 -16.78 33.85 -33.16
CA SER A 991 -16.10 33.46 -34.41
C SER A 991 -16.97 32.46 -35.19
N PRO A 992 -16.68 32.22 -36.48
CA PRO A 992 -17.08 30.98 -37.13
C PRO A 992 -16.61 29.75 -36.33
N HIS A 993 -17.25 28.60 -36.54
CA HIS A 993 -16.69 27.32 -36.10
C HIS A 993 -15.49 26.99 -36.99
N LEU A 994 -14.36 26.61 -36.39
CA LEU A 994 -13.09 26.34 -37.06
C LEU A 994 -12.77 24.85 -36.92
N GLY A 995 -12.54 24.14 -38.03
CA GLY A 995 -12.43 22.67 -38.07
C GLY A 995 -13.77 21.98 -38.32
N GLY A 996 -13.87 20.68 -38.02
CA GLY A 996 -15.14 19.93 -38.02
C GLY A 996 -15.29 18.78 -39.02
N GLY A 997 -14.21 18.10 -39.41
CA GLY A 997 -14.30 16.95 -40.33
C GLY A 997 -14.59 15.60 -39.65
N GLU A 998 -14.14 15.40 -38.41
CA GLU A 998 -14.48 14.17 -37.66
C GLU A 998 -15.89 14.26 -37.07
N THR A 999 -16.74 13.27 -37.36
CA THR A 999 -18.12 13.28 -36.87
C THR A 999 -18.20 13.08 -35.36
N GLN A 1000 -17.31 12.30 -34.72
CA GLN A 1000 -17.44 11.88 -33.31
C GLN A 1000 -16.64 12.74 -32.31
N VAL A 1001 -17.09 13.98 -32.09
CA VAL A 1001 -16.45 14.95 -31.18
C VAL A 1001 -17.44 15.53 -30.16
N THR A 1002 -17.02 15.67 -28.89
CA THR A 1002 -17.83 16.28 -27.81
C THR A 1002 -17.41 17.73 -27.53
N PRO A 1003 -18.36 18.68 -27.36
CA PRO A 1003 -18.05 20.07 -27.01
C PRO A 1003 -17.58 20.20 -25.56
N THR A 1004 -16.76 21.21 -25.26
CA THR A 1004 -16.43 21.59 -23.89
C THR A 1004 -15.95 23.05 -23.80
N ILE A 1005 -16.53 23.83 -22.89
CA ILE A 1005 -16.36 25.30 -22.83
C ILE A 1005 -15.15 25.71 -21.97
N ALA A 1006 -14.54 26.85 -22.28
CA ALA A 1006 -13.35 27.44 -21.67
C ALA A 1006 -13.58 28.94 -21.38
N ARG A 1007 -13.36 29.38 -20.15
CA ARG A 1007 -13.38 30.79 -19.73
C ARG A 1007 -12.74 30.98 -18.36
N SER A 1008 -12.44 32.22 -18.00
CA SER A 1008 -12.07 32.60 -16.62
C SER A 1008 -13.03 33.67 -16.07
N LYS A 1009 -13.33 33.63 -14.78
CA LYS A 1009 -14.14 34.64 -14.09
C LYS A 1009 -13.45 36.00 -14.16
N GLY A 1010 -14.14 37.02 -14.68
CA GLY A 1010 -13.57 38.34 -14.97
C GLY A 1010 -12.36 38.37 -15.94
N GLY A 1011 -12.17 37.37 -16.81
CA GLY A 1011 -10.92 37.19 -17.56
C GLY A 1011 -10.97 37.47 -19.07
N VAL A 1012 -9.86 37.98 -19.62
CA VAL A 1012 -9.58 38.19 -21.06
C VAL A 1012 -8.45 37.27 -21.54
N LEU A 1013 -8.65 36.52 -22.62
CA LEU A 1013 -7.63 35.62 -23.18
C LEU A 1013 -6.45 36.40 -23.78
N VAL A 1014 -5.21 35.95 -23.51
CA VAL A 1014 -3.97 36.52 -24.09
C VAL A 1014 -2.98 35.50 -24.68
N GLY A 1015 -3.28 34.21 -24.60
CA GLY A 1015 -2.49 33.14 -25.21
C GLY A 1015 -2.92 31.76 -24.73
N VAL A 1016 -2.24 30.71 -25.18
CA VAL A 1016 -2.49 29.32 -24.76
C VAL A 1016 -1.21 28.55 -24.45
N ILE A 1017 -1.38 27.40 -23.79
CA ILE A 1017 -0.34 26.37 -23.69
C ILE A 1017 -0.93 25.11 -24.33
N SER A 1018 -0.29 24.55 -25.36
CA SER A 1018 -0.83 23.41 -26.11
C SER A 1018 0.12 22.21 -26.15
N LEU A 1019 -0.51 21.03 -26.21
CA LEU A 1019 0.12 19.73 -26.36
C LEU A 1019 -0.27 19.15 -27.72
N LEU A 1020 0.71 18.71 -28.49
CA LEU A 1020 0.54 17.95 -29.73
C LEU A 1020 1.03 16.52 -29.52
N LYS A 1021 0.40 15.57 -30.21
CA LYS A 1021 0.72 14.14 -30.17
C LYS A 1021 0.85 13.60 -31.61
N ARG A 1022 1.70 12.59 -31.80
CA ARG A 1022 1.91 11.93 -33.09
C ARG A 1022 0.70 11.07 -33.49
N HIS A 1023 0.17 11.39 -34.66
CA HIS A 1023 -0.84 10.69 -35.45
C HIS A 1023 -0.19 10.19 -36.76
N ASP A 1024 -0.89 9.38 -37.55
CA ASP A 1024 -0.36 8.82 -38.81
C ASP A 1024 -0.08 9.93 -39.85
N LEU A 1025 -0.88 10.99 -39.83
CA LEU A 1025 -0.70 12.23 -40.59
C LEU A 1025 0.24 13.25 -39.90
N GLY A 1026 1.09 12.80 -38.97
CA GLY A 1026 2.05 13.65 -38.25
C GLY A 1026 1.54 14.22 -36.93
N TYR A 1027 2.03 15.39 -36.49
CA TYR A 1027 1.65 15.95 -35.19
C TYR A 1027 0.32 16.70 -35.23
N LEU A 1028 -0.62 16.32 -34.35
CA LEU A 1028 -1.95 16.94 -34.17
C LEU A 1028 -2.14 17.49 -32.75
N PHE A 1029 -2.98 18.53 -32.60
CA PHE A 1029 -3.36 19.08 -31.30
C PHE A 1029 -4.16 18.05 -30.50
N SER A 1030 -3.65 17.65 -29.33
CA SER A 1030 -4.36 16.76 -28.41
C SER A 1030 -5.07 17.51 -27.29
N LYS A 1031 -4.43 18.54 -26.72
CA LYS A 1031 -4.97 19.27 -25.57
C LYS A 1031 -4.48 20.71 -25.50
N ILE A 1032 -5.34 21.62 -25.04
CA ILE A 1032 -4.97 22.95 -24.54
C ILE A 1032 -5.04 22.88 -23.01
N GLN A 1033 -3.99 23.35 -22.32
CA GLN A 1033 -3.82 23.22 -20.87
C GLN A 1033 -4.02 24.55 -20.12
N ALA A 1034 -3.60 24.63 -18.85
CA ALA A 1034 -3.94 25.72 -17.92
C ALA A 1034 -5.47 25.98 -17.83
N SER A 1035 -6.26 24.89 -17.69
CA SER A 1035 -7.74 24.94 -17.73
C SER A 1035 -8.33 25.72 -18.93
N LYS A 1036 -7.62 25.67 -20.08
CA LYS A 1036 -8.03 26.09 -21.43
C LYS A 1036 -7.78 27.56 -21.81
N GLY A 1037 -6.84 28.27 -21.17
CA GLY A 1037 -6.35 29.57 -21.67
C GLY A 1037 -5.45 30.32 -20.69
N ILE A 1038 -4.69 31.30 -21.18
CA ILE A 1038 -3.96 32.29 -20.35
C ILE A 1038 -4.81 33.56 -20.29
N TRP A 1039 -5.17 34.02 -19.08
CA TRP A 1039 -6.16 35.09 -18.88
C TRP A 1039 -5.61 36.30 -18.09
N ARG A 1040 -5.96 37.50 -18.56
CA ARG A 1040 -5.75 38.81 -17.90
C ARG A 1040 -7.00 39.30 -17.20
N HIS A 1041 -6.82 39.96 -16.05
CA HIS A 1041 -7.90 40.54 -15.24
C HIS A 1041 -7.78 42.06 -15.07
N ASP A 1042 -6.69 42.67 -15.55
CA ASP A 1042 -6.42 44.12 -15.46
C ASP A 1042 -7.13 44.96 -16.55
N VAL A 1043 -8.01 44.34 -17.33
CA VAL A 1043 -8.66 44.96 -18.51
C VAL A 1043 -10.15 45.26 -18.26
N PHE A 1044 -10.84 44.46 -17.43
CA PHE A 1044 -12.25 44.66 -17.07
C PHE A 1044 -12.53 44.10 -15.66
N ASP A 1045 -13.22 44.87 -14.81
CA ASP A 1045 -13.58 44.43 -13.45
C ASP A 1045 -14.62 43.31 -13.40
N ARG A 1046 -15.44 43.17 -14.46
CA ARG A 1046 -16.49 42.13 -14.59
C ARG A 1046 -16.81 41.84 -16.05
N VAL A 1047 -17.10 40.58 -16.36
CA VAL A 1047 -17.46 40.14 -17.74
C VAL A 1047 -18.97 39.90 -17.85
N PRO A 1048 -19.65 40.33 -18.95
CA PRO A 1048 -21.07 40.05 -19.15
C PRO A 1048 -21.40 38.55 -19.15
N LYS A 1049 -22.45 38.15 -18.43
CA LYS A 1049 -22.93 36.75 -18.29
C LYS A 1049 -21.90 35.73 -17.75
N GLU A 1050 -20.95 36.22 -16.96
CA GLU A 1050 -19.98 35.41 -16.20
C GLU A 1050 -20.59 34.28 -15.34
N CYS A 1051 -21.86 34.41 -14.95
CA CYS A 1051 -22.59 33.47 -14.10
C CYS A 1051 -23.31 32.32 -14.85
N ASP A 1052 -23.26 32.25 -16.19
CA ASP A 1052 -23.97 31.19 -16.94
C ASP A 1052 -23.47 29.78 -16.55
N VAL A 1053 -24.36 28.83 -16.28
CA VAL A 1053 -24.03 27.45 -15.88
C VAL A 1053 -24.42 26.47 -16.99
N PHE A 1054 -23.57 25.49 -17.29
CA PHE A 1054 -23.79 24.51 -18.36
C PHE A 1054 -24.06 23.12 -17.79
N SER A 1055 -24.95 22.35 -18.45
CA SER A 1055 -25.15 20.94 -18.15
C SER A 1055 -24.02 20.04 -18.69
N ASP A 1056 -24.08 18.75 -18.38
CA ASP A 1056 -23.38 17.73 -19.16
C ASP A 1056 -23.92 17.65 -20.61
N TYR A 1057 -23.21 16.90 -21.46
CA TYR A 1057 -23.59 16.62 -22.84
C TYR A 1057 -24.41 15.33 -22.92
N TYR A 1058 -25.64 15.40 -23.43
CA TYR A 1058 -26.54 14.26 -23.60
C TYR A 1058 -26.70 13.90 -25.09
N GLY A 1059 -26.80 12.61 -25.40
CA GLY A 1059 -26.96 12.10 -26.77
C GLY A 1059 -25.66 11.73 -27.49
N SER A 1060 -25.75 11.54 -28.81
CA SER A 1060 -24.65 11.06 -29.65
C SER A 1060 -23.58 12.13 -29.91
N LYS A 1061 -22.35 11.65 -30.13
CA LYS A 1061 -21.17 12.46 -30.49
C LYS A 1061 -21.15 12.84 -31.97
N ASP A 1062 -21.95 12.18 -32.80
CA ASP A 1062 -22.04 12.37 -34.25
C ASP A 1062 -22.86 13.60 -34.68
N GLY A 1063 -22.59 14.14 -35.88
CA GLY A 1063 -23.33 15.27 -36.48
C GLY A 1063 -22.58 16.60 -36.49
N ARG A 1064 -23.23 17.64 -37.04
CA ARG A 1064 -22.68 19.00 -37.21
C ARG A 1064 -22.86 19.83 -35.93
N PRO A 1065 -21.87 20.64 -35.51
CA PRO A 1065 -21.97 21.44 -34.29
C PRO A 1065 -22.85 22.69 -34.48
N PHE A 1066 -23.62 23.06 -33.45
CA PHE A 1066 -24.44 24.28 -33.41
C PHE A 1066 -24.35 25.00 -32.06
N ASN A 1067 -24.68 26.30 -32.02
CA ASN A 1067 -24.58 27.15 -30.81
C ASN A 1067 -25.49 28.40 -30.89
N ASP A 1068 -26.55 28.46 -30.09
CA ASP A 1068 -27.51 29.59 -30.08
C ASP A 1068 -26.96 30.89 -29.47
N ARG A 1069 -25.77 30.88 -28.85
CA ARG A 1069 -25.16 32.09 -28.26
C ARG A 1069 -24.97 33.23 -29.27
N ILE A 1070 -24.86 32.91 -30.57
CA ILE A 1070 -24.78 33.89 -31.66
C ILE A 1070 -26.06 34.75 -31.79
N VAL A 1071 -27.22 34.18 -31.44
CA VAL A 1071 -28.54 34.84 -31.45
C VAL A 1071 -28.74 35.63 -30.16
N VAL A 1072 -28.51 34.98 -29.02
CA VAL A 1072 -28.80 35.53 -27.68
C VAL A 1072 -27.81 36.62 -27.24
N ARG A 1073 -26.56 36.52 -27.69
CA ARG A 1073 -25.44 37.42 -27.32
C ARG A 1073 -25.35 37.62 -25.79
N ASN A 1074 -24.82 38.77 -25.38
CA ASN A 1074 -24.68 39.15 -23.97
C ASN A 1074 -25.92 39.90 -23.42
N SER A 1075 -27.06 39.87 -24.13
CA SER A 1075 -28.31 40.58 -23.80
C SER A 1075 -29.35 39.72 -23.04
N ASP A 1076 -30.21 40.34 -22.24
CA ASP A 1076 -31.17 39.69 -21.31
C ASP A 1076 -32.48 39.22 -21.98
N ILE A 1077 -32.34 38.74 -23.21
CA ILE A 1077 -33.42 38.22 -24.05
C ILE A 1077 -33.82 36.82 -23.54
N ALA A 1078 -35.10 36.55 -23.32
CA ALA A 1078 -35.58 35.28 -22.75
C ALA A 1078 -36.22 34.37 -23.81
N ILE A 1079 -36.22 33.06 -23.58
CA ILE A 1079 -37.02 32.11 -24.38
C ILE A 1079 -38.50 32.38 -24.10
N SER A 1080 -39.31 32.55 -25.15
CA SER A 1080 -40.78 32.71 -25.04
C SER A 1080 -41.56 31.50 -25.55
N GLN A 1081 -40.98 30.72 -26.47
CA GLN A 1081 -41.63 29.57 -27.09
C GLN A 1081 -40.57 28.59 -27.59
N ILE A 1082 -40.80 27.30 -27.34
CA ILE A 1082 -40.07 26.19 -27.96
C ILE A 1082 -40.94 25.62 -29.07
N GLU A 1083 -40.36 25.27 -30.21
CA GLU A 1083 -41.00 24.41 -31.19
C GLU A 1083 -40.18 23.13 -31.34
N VAL A 1084 -40.83 21.98 -31.14
CA VAL A 1084 -40.23 20.65 -31.32
C VAL A 1084 -40.98 19.93 -32.44
N TRP A 1085 -40.22 19.33 -33.34
CA TRP A 1085 -40.72 18.42 -34.38
C TRP A 1085 -40.28 17.00 -34.05
N SER A 1086 -41.22 16.06 -33.99
CA SER A 1086 -40.94 14.68 -33.64
C SER A 1086 -41.88 13.67 -34.32
N ALA A 1087 -41.30 12.69 -35.00
CA ALA A 1087 -41.92 11.43 -35.39
C ALA A 1087 -41.67 10.37 -34.29
N GLY A 1088 -41.00 9.26 -34.61
CA GLY A 1088 -40.60 8.25 -33.62
C GLY A 1088 -39.55 8.74 -32.61
N VAL A 1089 -38.81 9.79 -32.97
CA VAL A 1089 -37.65 10.40 -32.28
C VAL A 1089 -37.71 11.93 -32.43
N ILE A 1090 -36.75 12.67 -31.88
CA ILE A 1090 -36.69 14.14 -32.05
C ILE A 1090 -36.00 14.49 -33.39
N ASP A 1091 -36.76 15.05 -34.33
CA ASP A 1091 -36.26 15.41 -35.66
C ASP A 1091 -35.54 16.76 -35.66
N SER A 1092 -36.13 17.77 -35.00
CA SER A 1092 -35.50 19.07 -34.79
C SER A 1092 -36.12 19.89 -33.65
N ILE A 1093 -35.36 20.87 -33.17
CA ILE A 1093 -35.78 21.86 -32.16
C ILE A 1093 -35.47 23.28 -32.65
N GLN A 1094 -36.32 24.25 -32.29
CA GLN A 1094 -36.15 25.66 -32.61
C GLN A 1094 -36.68 26.53 -31.45
N PHE A 1095 -35.98 27.60 -31.11
CA PHE A 1095 -36.36 28.51 -30.03
C PHE A 1095 -36.80 29.87 -30.56
N THR A 1096 -37.83 30.44 -29.94
CA THR A 1096 -38.22 31.84 -30.09
C THR A 1096 -37.77 32.61 -28.86
N TYR A 1097 -37.03 33.69 -29.11
CA TYR A 1097 -36.49 34.58 -28.11
C TYR A 1097 -37.22 35.94 -28.16
N VAL A 1098 -37.44 36.56 -26.99
CA VAL A 1098 -38.08 37.87 -26.83
C VAL A 1098 -37.25 38.75 -25.91
N ASP A 1099 -36.97 39.98 -26.35
CA ASP A 1099 -36.30 40.99 -25.53
C ASP A 1099 -37.29 41.55 -24.49
N SER A 1100 -36.95 41.39 -23.22
CA SER A 1100 -37.75 41.83 -22.07
C SER A 1100 -37.70 43.35 -21.83
N LYS A 1101 -36.68 44.03 -22.35
CA LYS A 1101 -36.43 45.47 -22.16
C LYS A 1101 -36.96 46.32 -23.31
N ASN A 1102 -37.09 45.74 -24.51
CA ASN A 1102 -37.52 46.46 -25.70
C ASN A 1102 -39.04 46.44 -25.88
N LYS A 1103 -39.70 47.59 -25.63
CA LYS A 1103 -41.17 47.76 -25.73
C LYS A 1103 -41.78 47.44 -27.10
N ALA A 1104 -40.98 47.28 -28.15
CA ALA A 1104 -41.44 46.84 -29.47
C ALA A 1104 -41.70 45.31 -29.58
N GLY A 1105 -41.27 44.50 -28.61
CA GLY A 1105 -41.61 43.07 -28.55
C GLY A 1105 -41.08 42.21 -29.70
N SER A 1106 -39.97 42.61 -30.31
CA SER A 1106 -39.38 41.91 -31.47
C SER A 1106 -38.98 40.47 -31.13
N ARG A 1107 -39.64 39.51 -31.77
CA ARG A 1107 -39.31 38.07 -31.66
C ARG A 1107 -38.12 37.74 -32.57
N ILE A 1108 -37.14 37.03 -32.02
CA ILE A 1108 -35.98 36.53 -32.75
C ILE A 1108 -36.06 35.00 -32.76
N LEU A 1109 -36.00 34.38 -33.94
CA LEU A 1109 -35.95 32.92 -34.08
C LEU A 1109 -34.49 32.44 -34.04
N SER A 1110 -34.24 31.29 -33.43
CA SER A 1110 -33.01 30.54 -33.67
C SER A 1110 -33.02 29.92 -35.08
N ASP A 1111 -31.85 29.50 -35.55
CA ASP A 1111 -31.78 28.45 -36.56
C ASP A 1111 -32.49 27.17 -36.07
N ARG A 1112 -32.92 26.32 -36.99
CA ARG A 1112 -33.52 25.03 -36.66
C ARG A 1112 -32.43 23.96 -36.53
N HIS A 1113 -32.30 23.37 -35.36
CA HIS A 1113 -31.27 22.36 -35.08
C HIS A 1113 -31.84 20.97 -35.30
N GLY A 1114 -31.49 20.35 -36.45
CA GLY A 1114 -31.95 19.03 -36.88
C GLY A 1114 -32.56 19.04 -38.29
N GLY A 1115 -33.24 17.95 -38.65
CA GLY A 1115 -33.79 17.74 -39.98
C GLY A 1115 -35.15 18.41 -40.25
N MET A 1116 -35.54 18.40 -41.52
CA MET A 1116 -36.83 18.93 -42.00
C MET A 1116 -38.02 17.96 -41.82
N GLY A 1117 -37.81 16.76 -41.25
CA GLY A 1117 -38.68 15.60 -41.48
C GLY A 1117 -39.86 15.37 -40.53
N GLY A 1118 -39.99 16.10 -39.42
CA GLY A 1118 -40.99 15.79 -38.39
C GLY A 1118 -42.42 16.23 -38.74
N SER A 1119 -43.35 15.28 -38.82
CA SER A 1119 -44.76 15.53 -39.21
C SER A 1119 -45.65 16.07 -38.09
N LYS A 1120 -45.32 15.81 -36.82
CA LYS A 1120 -45.97 16.46 -35.67
C LYS A 1120 -45.12 17.65 -35.21
N LYS A 1121 -45.70 18.85 -35.33
CA LYS A 1121 -45.18 20.08 -34.71
C LYS A 1121 -45.92 20.32 -33.40
N ALA A 1122 -45.21 20.44 -32.29
CA ALA A 1122 -45.78 20.76 -30.98
C ALA A 1122 -45.11 22.03 -30.39
N PRO A 1123 -45.82 23.18 -30.33
CA PRO A 1123 -45.29 24.40 -29.77
C PRO A 1123 -45.55 24.49 -28.26
N PHE A 1124 -44.49 24.68 -27.46
CA PHE A 1124 -44.59 24.95 -26.02
C PHE A 1124 -44.35 26.44 -25.76
N VAL A 1125 -45.43 27.21 -25.60
CA VAL A 1125 -45.40 28.65 -25.31
C VAL A 1125 -45.32 28.87 -23.80
N LEU A 1126 -44.42 29.75 -23.36
CA LEU A 1126 -44.26 30.16 -21.96
C LEU A 1126 -45.10 31.43 -21.66
N GLY A 1127 -45.72 31.47 -20.48
CA GLY A 1127 -46.49 32.61 -20.00
C GLY A 1127 -45.61 33.73 -19.43
N SER A 1128 -46.21 34.89 -19.18
CA SER A 1128 -45.50 36.03 -18.58
C SER A 1128 -44.94 35.68 -17.19
N GLY A 1129 -43.62 35.83 -17.00
CA GLY A 1129 -42.90 35.43 -15.78
C GLY A 1129 -42.72 33.91 -15.57
N GLU A 1130 -43.00 33.10 -16.59
CA GLU A 1130 -42.76 31.66 -16.59
C GLU A 1130 -41.47 31.35 -17.34
N HIS A 1131 -40.64 30.46 -16.79
CA HIS A 1131 -39.39 30.01 -17.42
C HIS A 1131 -39.17 28.51 -17.16
N ILE A 1132 -38.38 27.89 -18.03
CA ILE A 1132 -37.93 26.51 -17.89
C ILE A 1132 -36.88 26.47 -16.77
N PHE A 1133 -37.08 25.60 -15.78
CA PHE A 1133 -36.10 25.29 -14.74
C PHE A 1133 -35.67 23.82 -14.75
N GLY A 1134 -36.40 22.93 -15.43
CA GLY A 1134 -36.07 21.50 -15.48
C GLY A 1134 -36.35 20.90 -16.86
N ILE A 1135 -35.59 19.87 -17.21
CA ILE A 1135 -35.71 19.13 -18.48
C ILE A 1135 -35.45 17.65 -18.20
N SER A 1136 -36.37 16.79 -18.61
CA SER A 1136 -36.19 15.33 -18.58
C SER A 1136 -36.31 14.76 -19.98
N GLY A 1137 -35.67 13.63 -20.24
CA GLY A 1137 -35.71 13.03 -21.57
C GLY A 1137 -35.07 11.65 -21.65
N ARG A 1138 -34.99 11.15 -22.88
CA ARG A 1138 -34.25 9.94 -23.22
C ARG A 1138 -33.40 10.17 -24.46
N HIS A 1139 -32.26 9.50 -24.50
CA HIS A 1139 -31.45 9.37 -25.71
C HIS A 1139 -31.06 7.90 -25.91
N ASP A 1140 -30.50 7.60 -27.08
CA ASP A 1140 -29.73 6.37 -27.30
C ASP A 1140 -28.31 6.72 -27.74
N ASN A 1141 -27.55 5.75 -28.22
CA ASN A 1141 -26.18 5.98 -28.73
C ASN A 1141 -26.15 6.75 -30.07
N SER A 1142 -27.30 7.04 -30.68
CA SER A 1142 -27.44 7.71 -31.99
C SER A 1142 -28.08 9.10 -31.92
N ARG A 1143 -29.08 9.32 -31.06
CA ARG A 1143 -29.84 10.59 -31.00
C ARG A 1143 -30.64 10.81 -29.72
N ILE A 1144 -31.21 12.01 -29.56
CA ILE A 1144 -32.25 12.29 -28.57
C ILE A 1144 -33.58 11.66 -29.03
N THR A 1145 -34.19 10.84 -28.19
CA THR A 1145 -35.40 10.06 -28.52
C THR A 1145 -36.66 10.60 -27.82
N GLN A 1146 -36.54 11.22 -26.65
CA GLN A 1146 -37.64 11.91 -25.95
C GLN A 1146 -37.18 13.17 -25.22
N LEU A 1147 -38.07 14.18 -25.13
CA LEU A 1147 -37.86 15.42 -24.35
C LEU A 1147 -39.14 15.87 -23.64
N THR A 1148 -38.98 16.46 -22.45
CA THR A 1148 -40.05 17.09 -21.67
C THR A 1148 -39.46 18.25 -20.87
N PHE A 1149 -40.13 19.41 -20.90
CA PHE A 1149 -39.69 20.62 -20.21
C PHE A 1149 -40.57 20.89 -18.98
N ILE A 1150 -39.97 21.43 -17.93
CA ILE A 1150 -40.61 21.70 -16.63
C ILE A 1150 -40.39 23.17 -16.28
N THR A 1151 -41.48 23.89 -16.04
CA THR A 1151 -41.47 25.33 -15.75
C THR A 1151 -41.55 25.65 -14.27
N ASN A 1152 -41.10 26.83 -13.88
CA ASN A 1152 -41.09 27.32 -12.49
C ASN A 1152 -42.48 27.41 -11.84
N ARG A 1153 -43.56 27.25 -12.61
CA ARG A 1153 -44.95 27.20 -12.12
C ARG A 1153 -45.50 25.77 -11.98
N GLY A 1154 -44.64 24.75 -12.08
CA GLY A 1154 -45.03 23.34 -12.01
C GLY A 1154 -45.70 22.80 -13.27
N ARG A 1155 -45.81 23.60 -14.34
CA ARG A 1155 -46.34 23.15 -15.62
C ARG A 1155 -45.27 22.38 -16.40
N THR A 1156 -45.58 21.15 -16.77
CA THR A 1156 -44.79 20.34 -17.71
C THR A 1156 -45.25 20.57 -19.15
N SER A 1157 -44.38 20.37 -20.12
CA SER A 1157 -44.79 20.13 -21.50
C SER A 1157 -45.36 18.73 -21.66
N ASP A 1158 -45.96 18.45 -22.84
CA ASP A 1158 -46.13 17.07 -23.30
C ASP A 1158 -44.76 16.37 -23.45
N VAL A 1159 -44.79 15.03 -23.51
CA VAL A 1159 -43.61 14.23 -23.87
C VAL A 1159 -43.45 14.27 -25.40
N PHE A 1160 -42.42 14.96 -25.87
CA PHE A 1160 -42.06 14.99 -27.29
C PHE A 1160 -41.25 13.74 -27.64
N GLY A 1161 -41.52 13.13 -28.80
CA GLY A 1161 -40.90 11.87 -29.25
C GLY A 1161 -41.55 10.61 -28.66
N VAL A 1162 -41.72 9.59 -29.50
CA VAL A 1162 -42.36 8.30 -29.13
C VAL A 1162 -41.38 7.37 -28.38
N GLY A 1163 -40.08 7.67 -28.37
CA GLY A 1163 -39.08 6.85 -27.67
C GLY A 1163 -38.70 5.57 -28.41
N GLN A 1164 -38.96 5.49 -29.72
CA GLN A 1164 -38.51 4.36 -30.55
C GLN A 1164 -36.99 4.44 -30.74
N SER A 1165 -36.25 3.72 -29.89
CA SER A 1165 -34.80 3.61 -29.97
C SER A 1165 -34.35 2.47 -30.89
N THR A 1166 -33.19 2.63 -31.51
CA THR A 1166 -32.50 1.58 -32.27
C THR A 1166 -31.47 0.79 -31.44
N GLY A 1167 -31.38 1.03 -30.13
CA GLY A 1167 -30.46 0.35 -29.21
C GLY A 1167 -30.86 0.52 -27.75
N GLU A 1168 -29.88 0.44 -26.83
CA GLU A 1168 -30.13 0.76 -25.42
C GLU A 1168 -30.44 2.24 -25.26
N SER A 1169 -31.57 2.55 -24.60
CA SER A 1169 -31.99 3.93 -24.33
C SER A 1169 -31.73 4.31 -22.88
N GLN A 1170 -31.05 5.45 -22.69
CA GLN A 1170 -30.73 6.01 -21.39
C GLN A 1170 -31.63 7.21 -21.10
N SER A 1171 -32.09 7.31 -19.85
CA SER A 1171 -32.91 8.42 -19.38
C SER A 1171 -32.06 9.45 -18.64
N PHE A 1172 -32.34 10.73 -18.85
CA PHE A 1172 -31.68 11.84 -18.16
C PHE A 1172 -32.71 12.81 -17.57
N SER A 1173 -32.31 13.50 -16.51
CA SER A 1173 -33.07 14.59 -15.89
C SER A 1173 -32.10 15.65 -15.41
N VAL A 1174 -32.34 16.89 -15.81
CA VAL A 1174 -31.52 18.07 -15.49
C VAL A 1174 -32.44 19.08 -14.81
N SER A 1175 -32.05 19.53 -13.61
CA SER A 1175 -32.63 20.70 -12.97
C SER A 1175 -31.63 21.86 -13.01
N SER A 1176 -32.15 23.08 -13.11
CA SER A 1176 -31.35 24.28 -13.00
C SER A 1176 -30.75 24.40 -11.60
N PRO A 1177 -29.54 24.98 -11.48
CA PRO A 1177 -29.00 25.36 -10.20
C PRO A 1177 -29.80 26.53 -9.60
N GLU A 1178 -29.69 26.68 -8.29
CA GLU A 1178 -30.17 27.84 -7.55
C GLU A 1178 -29.06 28.89 -7.49
N ASP A 1179 -29.43 30.17 -7.51
CA ASP A 1179 -28.51 31.30 -7.40
C ASP A 1179 -28.19 31.67 -5.94
N HIS A 1180 -27.44 32.75 -5.74
CA HIS A 1180 -27.03 33.20 -4.40
C HIS A 1180 -28.18 33.67 -3.50
N GLU A 1181 -29.39 33.87 -4.05
CA GLU A 1181 -30.60 34.25 -3.32
C GLU A 1181 -31.58 33.06 -3.17
N GLY A 1182 -31.22 31.88 -3.68
CA GLY A 1182 -32.04 30.67 -3.66
C GLY A 1182 -33.06 30.59 -4.81
N ASN A 1183 -33.01 31.50 -5.79
CA ASN A 1183 -33.90 31.44 -6.95
C ASN A 1183 -33.35 30.48 -8.00
N ARG A 1184 -34.23 29.73 -8.67
CA ARG A 1184 -33.83 28.79 -9.74
C ARG A 1184 -33.50 29.53 -11.03
N MET A 1185 -32.34 29.21 -11.61
CA MET A 1185 -31.90 29.82 -12.87
C MET A 1185 -32.80 29.41 -14.05
N ARG A 1186 -32.96 30.31 -15.03
CA ARG A 1186 -33.72 30.03 -16.27
C ARG A 1186 -32.85 29.37 -17.32
N LEU A 1187 -33.45 28.53 -18.16
CA LEU A 1187 -32.82 28.12 -19.43
C LEU A 1187 -32.66 29.35 -20.33
N GLN A 1188 -31.45 29.58 -20.84
CA GLN A 1188 -31.07 30.78 -21.58
C GLN A 1188 -30.72 30.49 -23.05
N TYR A 1189 -30.05 29.36 -23.35
CA TYR A 1189 -29.75 28.88 -24.71
C TYR A 1189 -29.29 27.41 -24.71
N ILE A 1190 -29.05 26.85 -25.90
CA ILE A 1190 -28.41 25.54 -26.07
C ILE A 1190 -27.24 25.57 -27.06
N CYS A 1191 -26.37 24.57 -26.97
CA CYS A 1191 -25.40 24.21 -28.00
C CYS A 1191 -25.28 22.68 -28.08
N GLY A 1192 -24.80 22.12 -29.20
CA GLY A 1192 -24.86 20.68 -29.38
C GLY A 1192 -24.43 20.19 -30.76
N LYS A 1193 -25.01 19.06 -31.17
CA LYS A 1193 -24.86 18.49 -32.51
C LYS A 1193 -26.19 18.04 -33.11
N CYS A 1194 -26.34 18.28 -34.40
CA CYS A 1194 -27.47 17.86 -35.21
C CYS A 1194 -27.04 17.54 -36.64
N ASP A 1195 -27.84 16.75 -37.35
CA ASP A 1195 -27.72 16.61 -38.81
C ASP A 1195 -29.13 16.34 -39.36
N THR A 1196 -29.45 15.10 -39.77
CA THR A 1196 -30.82 14.67 -40.08
C THR A 1196 -31.76 14.63 -38.87
N PHE A 1197 -31.22 14.55 -37.64
CA PHE A 1197 -31.97 14.54 -36.37
C PHE A 1197 -31.27 15.42 -35.31
N LEU A 1198 -31.89 15.58 -34.14
CA LEU A 1198 -31.21 16.15 -32.96
C LEU A 1198 -30.34 15.07 -32.28
N ASN A 1199 -29.03 15.11 -32.52
CA ASN A 1199 -28.13 14.04 -32.11
C ASN A 1199 -27.72 14.17 -30.64
N GLY A 1200 -27.35 15.37 -30.18
CA GLY A 1200 -26.97 15.63 -28.79
C GLY A 1200 -26.90 17.11 -28.41
N VAL A 1201 -26.97 17.42 -27.11
CA VAL A 1201 -27.24 18.78 -26.60
C VAL A 1201 -26.61 19.06 -25.22
N VAL A 1202 -26.27 20.33 -24.99
CA VAL A 1202 -25.91 20.97 -23.72
C VAL A 1202 -26.89 22.10 -23.46
N PHE A 1203 -27.37 22.21 -22.22
CA PHE A 1203 -28.26 23.27 -21.76
C PHE A 1203 -27.47 24.35 -21.00
N ALA A 1204 -27.71 25.62 -21.33
CA ALA A 1204 -27.11 26.77 -20.65
C ALA A 1204 -28.15 27.52 -19.82
N TRP A 1205 -27.87 27.67 -18.53
CA TRP A 1205 -28.71 28.30 -17.51
C TRP A 1205 -28.12 29.67 -17.13
N THR A 1206 -28.97 30.65 -16.84
CA THR A 1206 -28.55 31.99 -16.41
C THR A 1206 -29.42 32.43 -15.23
N PRO A 1207 -28.87 33.19 -14.23
CA PRO A 1207 -29.68 33.89 -13.24
C PRO A 1207 -30.79 34.76 -13.88
N LEU A 1208 -31.82 35.07 -13.10
CA LEU A 1208 -33.03 35.73 -13.61
C LEU A 1208 -32.82 37.23 -13.91
#